data_AF-A0A225D0M0-F1
#
_entry.id   AF-A0A225D0M0-F1
#
_cell.length_a   1.000
_cell.length_b   1.000
_cell.length_c   1.000
_cell.angle_alpha   90.00
_cell.angle_beta   90.00
_cell.angle_gamma   90.00
#
_symmetry.space_group_name_H-M   'P 1'
#
loop_
_entity.id
_entity.type
_entity.pdbx_description
1 polymer ?
#
loop_
_entity_poly.entity_id
_entity_poly.type
_entity_poly.pdbx_seq_one_letter_code
_entity_poly.pdbx_strand_id
1 'polypeptide(L)'
;MRLALASGIIPPEVAREAVRAAVDENGRVWVEMPDDFPRDSSSALTRIGVTLHGPGTGPAARDYTHWAELLPLRSHPAIDFRGEVLVDVPDSALARLVGEIRRVRPQPIAVRMLPETGRGWILVRDPPLYTVLGLSPEPTDSGSEGRAEVFFEQAPRVWVLAGWHHPLDSHLSAPGGTVALVRPGQEWEYVPDEPFNLARDGFALSAGTQIGRTDPAATVVLTTKLSLTRTQQTSSATESLWVLPGEPAETLAELARDTDEQLLRRFRACVLTSPQGKVTVVRAAATGKGSPPVLSAATRGYVPHTALSNLYLQPGTCLSPAVRPQGLAKLLGLTPDLIAWATPEDGGRFAVHRAPVASFRAVADWVSYRVPTNVSLAVAYQSANYWQAPAYVLAADKAPAVPSPVPAVPPAGDALKKDAASGDREGWISRSLGKLAGRLMPGASPGRIKNSKRRSTPAVSDAEPSGRVGEKLASTQALLLGNEWSARRTALEQRVLTDLPRLPPAERTRVWVELAEVYSAVGYPADAAVCWLNAVWDSDPPPVPWVDNWLRAEAKTARVAKGGREPEVVFRAAPVAAARVAAAHLVWAAGQPTQPAETVAHLPRFLALLGEYGAEIPARALWLARIAAARLSDGDALGLARCRDQVFRRLVEKGPGLDLDAPSFLRFRGGIGGDRFVTARDWLARAREPVHRWIARFAHTGRLQWAGIDAETECTTAYADLLFAWGLSKLGDRSRSREMEASAGAVLSRVGGPSADPMVHRVLRAAFADRIAAAQDGRPDRPGLPLDAAADLLRLDDLGRYAVEKLRAHCRILEPVDLINPYRNRDLGGFLGSDALGERLARVLARPDLAPDPGEIRGLLADAAADPTASTLPRVVFVLVETAPRLDPQVSADVLPLVPRAIELTPEWVRVAVQTTDPAAVTKRFGARMMTAACHVAVLAHLPDSFRRAADAVLIACDTPGSSSVRAVEQVAGPFFRCLRRLGLHSHASELLGRLDEGNSPGPRELGLAVGWFAAGNEDAGNRTLNAARDRLFVSGVPDDRERTALALAYAVATGHAPPRIALGRLEELFLRLDIISAHGATNRYFTLKPLELIDTVIRAVVSDDFCLGPGVRGWLDDDEFLIRRRVTRDLAAVLGEQ
;
A
#
# COMPACT_ATOMS: atom_id res chain seq x y z
N MET A 1 -12.59 -52.03 44.19
CA MET A 1 -11.75 -51.71 43.01
C MET A 1 -10.88 -50.46 43.22
N ARG A 2 -11.41 -49.24 43.31
CA ARG A 2 -10.60 -47.99 43.46
C ARG A 2 -9.53 -48.08 44.55
N LEU A 3 -9.92 -48.54 45.75
CA LEU A 3 -8.99 -48.70 46.86
C LEU A 3 -7.86 -49.67 46.52
N ALA A 4 -8.15 -50.78 45.84
CA ALA A 4 -7.16 -51.81 45.49
C ALA A 4 -6.15 -51.31 44.45
N LEU A 5 -6.58 -50.50 43.47
CA LEU A 5 -5.71 -49.90 42.47
C LEU A 5 -4.88 -48.73 43.03
N ALA A 6 -5.50 -47.83 43.80
CA ALA A 6 -4.81 -46.67 44.36
C ALA A 6 -3.82 -47.01 45.48
N SER A 7 -4.04 -48.11 46.22
CA SER A 7 -3.13 -48.58 47.28
C SER A 7 -2.03 -49.53 46.79
N GLY A 8 -2.01 -49.87 45.50
CA GLY A 8 -1.04 -50.81 44.93
C GLY A 8 -1.22 -52.27 45.39
N ILE A 9 -2.39 -52.62 45.97
CA ILE A 9 -2.72 -54.02 46.31
C ILE A 9 -2.74 -54.88 45.04
N ILE A 10 -3.29 -54.33 43.96
CA ILE A 10 -3.08 -54.85 42.61
C ILE A 10 -1.76 -54.26 42.10
N PRO A 11 -0.76 -55.09 41.77
CA PRO A 11 0.51 -54.59 41.25
C PRO A 11 0.29 -53.72 40.01
N PRO A 12 1.07 -52.64 39.82
CA PRO A 12 0.89 -51.73 38.70
C PRO A 12 1.14 -52.39 37.34
N GLU A 13 1.93 -53.46 37.31
CA GLU A 13 2.16 -54.29 36.11
C GLU A 13 0.86 -55.00 35.70
N VAL A 14 0.22 -55.69 36.64
CA VAL A 14 -1.07 -56.37 36.43
C VAL A 14 -2.21 -55.39 36.15
N ALA A 15 -2.22 -54.23 36.82
CA ALA A 15 -3.25 -53.21 36.63
C ALA A 15 -3.27 -52.62 35.21
N ARG A 16 -2.15 -52.70 34.47
CA ARG A 16 -1.99 -52.21 33.10
C ARG A 16 -2.29 -53.28 32.04
N GLU A 17 -2.51 -54.52 32.44
CA GLU A 17 -2.84 -55.62 31.54
C GLU A 17 -4.34 -55.66 31.22
N ALA A 18 -4.67 -56.28 30.08
CA ALA A 18 -6.06 -56.52 29.69
C ALA A 18 -6.78 -57.39 30.73
N VAL A 19 -8.04 -57.06 30.99
CA VAL A 19 -8.82 -57.71 32.03
C VAL A 19 -10.21 -58.05 31.54
N ARG A 20 -10.68 -59.25 31.87
CA ARG A 20 -12.06 -59.65 31.60
C ARG A 20 -12.89 -59.34 32.82
N ALA A 21 -13.92 -58.52 32.66
CA ALA A 21 -14.76 -58.10 33.79
C ALA A 21 -16.23 -57.97 33.40
N ALA A 22 -17.11 -58.05 34.39
CA ALA A 22 -18.54 -57.81 34.23
C ALA A 22 -19.06 -57.00 35.42
N VAL A 23 -20.14 -56.25 35.19
CA VAL A 23 -20.87 -55.58 36.27
C VAL A 23 -22.24 -56.23 36.34
N ASP A 24 -22.62 -56.74 37.52
CA ASP A 24 -23.94 -57.34 37.72
C ASP A 24 -25.04 -56.28 37.89
N GLU A 25 -26.30 -56.71 37.91
CA GLU A 25 -27.47 -55.83 38.09
C GLU A 25 -27.45 -55.05 39.42
N ASN A 26 -26.66 -55.51 40.40
CA ASN A 26 -26.48 -54.86 41.69
C ASN A 26 -25.26 -53.92 41.71
N GLY A 27 -24.61 -53.69 40.57
CA GLY A 27 -23.45 -52.82 40.43
C GLY A 27 -22.14 -53.40 40.99
N ARG A 28 -22.08 -54.71 41.26
CA ARG A 28 -20.85 -55.37 41.72
C ARG A 28 -19.97 -55.70 40.52
N VAL A 29 -18.67 -55.40 40.64
CA VAL A 29 -17.66 -55.64 39.61
C VAL A 29 -17.06 -57.04 39.81
N TRP A 30 -17.23 -57.89 38.82
CA TRP A 30 -16.65 -59.23 38.69
C TRP A 30 -15.45 -59.13 37.77
N VAL A 31 -14.30 -59.68 38.16
CA VAL A 31 -13.04 -59.62 37.40
C VAL A 31 -12.42 -61.00 37.34
N GLU A 32 -12.07 -61.45 36.15
CA GLU A 32 -11.29 -62.66 35.93
C GLU A 32 -9.82 -62.36 36.27
N MET A 33 -9.26 -63.13 37.20
CA MET A 33 -7.87 -62.94 37.62
C MET A 33 -6.92 -63.64 36.64
N PRO A 34 -5.79 -63.01 36.26
CA PRO A 34 -4.74 -63.68 35.48
C PRO A 34 -4.20 -64.91 36.20
N ASP A 35 -3.75 -65.92 35.43
CA ASP A 35 -3.21 -67.17 35.96
C ASP A 35 -1.98 -66.96 36.88
N ASP A 36 -1.21 -65.89 36.63
CA ASP A 36 0.02 -65.52 37.36
C ASP A 36 -0.20 -64.45 38.46
N PHE A 37 -1.43 -64.24 38.94
CA PHE A 37 -1.71 -63.19 39.93
C PHE A 37 -1.01 -63.45 41.29
N PRO A 38 -0.31 -62.46 41.88
CA PRO A 38 0.45 -62.69 43.11
C PRO A 38 -0.40 -63.13 44.31
N ARG A 39 0.07 -64.17 45.02
CA ARG A 39 -0.62 -64.72 46.21
C ARG A 39 -0.78 -63.70 47.34
N ASP A 40 0.22 -62.84 47.54
CA ASP A 40 0.16 -61.78 48.55
C ASP A 40 -0.91 -60.73 48.22
N SER A 41 -1.02 -60.35 46.93
CA SER A 41 -2.07 -59.46 46.43
C SER A 41 -3.46 -60.07 46.57
N SER A 42 -3.63 -61.36 46.26
CA SER A 42 -4.92 -62.05 46.44
C SER A 42 -5.34 -62.14 47.92
N SER A 43 -4.39 -62.38 48.83
CA SER A 43 -4.63 -62.36 50.27
C SER A 43 -5.01 -60.96 50.79
N ALA A 44 -4.37 -59.92 50.24
CA ALA A 44 -4.69 -58.53 50.56
C ALA A 44 -6.06 -58.09 50.00
N LEU A 45 -6.46 -58.57 48.82
CA LEU A 45 -7.79 -58.34 48.25
C LEU A 45 -8.90 -58.95 49.15
N THR A 46 -8.70 -60.16 49.67
CA THR A 46 -9.67 -60.78 50.60
C THR A 46 -9.79 -59.99 51.91
N ARG A 47 -8.69 -59.41 52.43
CA ARG A 47 -8.71 -58.58 53.64
C ARG A 47 -9.50 -57.28 53.49
N ILE A 48 -9.59 -56.74 52.27
CA ILE A 48 -10.40 -55.55 51.97
C ILE A 48 -11.83 -55.91 51.51
N GLY A 49 -12.25 -57.16 51.67
CA GLY A 49 -13.61 -57.62 51.42
C GLY A 49 -13.93 -58.09 50.01
N VAL A 50 -12.92 -58.42 49.18
CA VAL A 50 -13.13 -59.04 47.86
C VAL A 50 -13.37 -60.54 48.03
N THR A 51 -14.41 -61.08 47.39
CA THR A 51 -14.72 -62.52 47.39
C THR A 51 -14.14 -63.18 46.14
N LEU A 52 -13.40 -64.28 46.34
CA LEU A 52 -12.85 -65.09 45.26
C LEU A 52 -13.80 -66.24 44.92
N HIS A 53 -14.13 -66.40 43.64
CA HIS A 53 -15.01 -67.45 43.13
C HIS A 53 -14.25 -68.35 42.15
N GLY A 54 -14.74 -69.58 41.93
CA GLY A 54 -14.13 -70.52 40.98
C GLY A 54 -14.25 -70.07 39.52
N PRO A 55 -13.53 -70.72 38.59
CA PRO A 55 -13.63 -70.42 37.16
C PRO A 55 -15.06 -70.65 36.66
N GLY A 56 -15.57 -69.74 35.83
CA GLY A 56 -16.92 -69.80 35.24
C GLY A 56 -18.06 -69.33 36.15
N THR A 57 -17.78 -68.83 37.35
CA THR A 57 -18.79 -68.22 38.23
C THR A 57 -18.88 -66.71 38.00
N GLY A 58 -19.96 -66.24 37.37
CA GLY A 58 -20.22 -64.81 37.19
C GLY A 58 -21.03 -64.50 35.93
N PRO A 59 -21.46 -63.24 35.76
CA PRO A 59 -22.06 -62.76 34.50
C PRO A 59 -21.04 -62.78 33.36
N ALA A 60 -21.52 -62.76 32.11
CA ALA A 60 -20.67 -62.80 30.92
C ALA A 60 -19.66 -61.62 30.93
N ALA A 61 -18.38 -61.95 31.10
CA ALA A 61 -17.29 -60.99 31.13
C ALA A 61 -17.03 -60.38 29.75
N ARG A 62 -16.71 -59.09 29.75
CA ARG A 62 -16.24 -58.31 28.60
C ARG A 62 -14.76 -58.04 28.77
N ASP A 63 -14.06 -57.91 27.66
CA ASP A 63 -12.63 -57.61 27.65
C ASP A 63 -12.44 -56.09 27.77
N TYR A 64 -11.57 -55.67 28.70
CA TYR A 64 -11.14 -54.29 28.90
C TYR A 64 -9.62 -54.21 28.71
N THR A 65 -9.10 -53.07 28.25
CA THR A 65 -7.68 -52.90 27.95
C THR A 65 -6.83 -52.76 29.21
N HIS A 66 -7.39 -52.18 30.27
CA HIS A 66 -6.76 -52.10 31.59
C HIS A 66 -7.77 -52.01 32.74
N TRP A 67 -7.33 -52.31 33.96
CA TRP A 67 -8.20 -52.35 35.15
C TRP A 67 -8.79 -50.98 35.53
N ALA A 68 -8.20 -49.88 35.08
CA ALA A 68 -8.73 -48.54 35.34
C ALA A 68 -10.06 -48.25 34.59
N GLU A 69 -10.38 -48.94 33.48
CA GLU A 69 -11.65 -48.73 32.75
C GLU A 69 -12.86 -49.18 33.57
N LEU A 70 -12.65 -50.06 34.55
CA LEU A 70 -13.69 -50.59 35.43
C LEU A 70 -14.22 -49.57 36.43
N LEU A 71 -13.59 -48.39 36.53
CA LEU A 71 -14.00 -47.34 37.44
C LEU A 71 -14.81 -46.27 36.69
N PRO A 72 -16.03 -45.94 37.15
CA PRO A 72 -16.80 -44.88 36.53
C PRO A 72 -16.15 -43.52 36.80
N LEU A 73 -16.21 -42.63 35.80
CA LEU A 73 -15.87 -41.22 35.95
C LEU A 73 -16.76 -40.55 37.01
N ARG A 74 -16.20 -39.59 37.72
CA ARG A 74 -16.92 -38.75 38.69
C ARG A 74 -17.14 -37.37 38.11
N SER A 75 -18.31 -36.79 38.37
CA SER A 75 -18.56 -35.39 38.02
C SER A 75 -17.64 -34.47 38.83
N HIS A 76 -16.99 -33.52 38.15
CA HIS A 76 -16.10 -32.54 38.76
C HIS A 76 -16.64 -31.13 38.51
N PRO A 77 -17.19 -30.44 39.53
CA PRO A 77 -17.95 -29.20 39.34
C PRO A 77 -17.09 -27.97 39.02
N ALA A 78 -15.79 -28.02 39.30
CA ALA A 78 -14.86 -26.95 38.92
C ALA A 78 -14.16 -27.32 37.61
N ILE A 79 -14.45 -26.57 36.54
CA ILE A 79 -13.69 -26.64 35.29
C ILE A 79 -12.70 -25.47 35.31
N ASP A 80 -11.45 -25.75 35.67
CA ASP A 80 -10.36 -24.78 35.55
C ASP A 80 -9.70 -24.95 34.17
N PHE A 81 -9.89 -23.97 33.28
CA PHE A 81 -9.29 -24.00 31.93
C PHE A 81 -7.82 -23.55 31.91
N ARG A 82 -7.10 -23.73 33.02
CA ARG A 82 -5.68 -23.43 33.14
C ARG A 82 -4.85 -24.64 32.75
N GLY A 83 -3.88 -24.46 31.86
CA GLY A 83 -3.03 -25.52 31.33
C GLY A 83 -3.35 -25.90 29.88
N GLU A 84 -2.93 -27.09 29.47
CA GLU A 84 -3.17 -27.61 28.13
C GLU A 84 -4.58 -28.20 28.03
N VAL A 85 -5.30 -27.77 27.00
CA VAL A 85 -6.66 -28.19 26.71
C VAL A 85 -6.69 -28.75 25.30
N LEU A 86 -7.25 -29.95 25.16
CA LEU A 86 -7.49 -30.59 23.87
C LEU A 86 -8.95 -30.39 23.48
N VAL A 87 -9.19 -29.80 22.32
CA VAL A 87 -10.53 -29.60 21.77
C VAL A 87 -10.70 -30.46 20.54
N ASP A 88 -11.62 -31.40 20.58
CA ASP A 88 -12.02 -32.22 19.45
C ASP A 88 -13.21 -31.58 18.73
N VAL A 89 -13.03 -31.18 17.48
CA VAL A 89 -14.06 -30.46 16.71
C VAL A 89 -14.25 -31.06 15.32
N PRO A 90 -15.46 -30.99 14.74
CA PRO A 90 -15.66 -31.35 13.35
C PRO A 90 -14.85 -30.42 12.42
N ASP A 91 -14.36 -30.99 11.32
CA ASP A 91 -13.53 -30.31 10.31
C ASP A 91 -14.12 -28.98 9.83
N SER A 92 -15.45 -28.91 9.69
CA SER A 92 -16.17 -27.71 9.27
C SER A 92 -16.10 -26.55 10.27
N ALA A 93 -15.88 -26.83 11.55
CA ALA A 93 -15.84 -25.84 12.64
C ALA A 93 -14.42 -25.43 13.04
N LEU A 94 -13.41 -26.24 12.67
CA LEU A 94 -12.01 -26.06 13.03
C LEU A 94 -11.48 -24.66 12.73
N ALA A 95 -11.62 -24.19 11.47
CA ALA A 95 -11.09 -22.91 11.03
C ALA A 95 -11.75 -21.72 11.77
N ARG A 96 -13.06 -21.81 12.02
CA ARG A 96 -13.79 -20.79 12.77
C ARG A 96 -13.30 -20.72 14.21
N LEU A 97 -13.11 -21.86 14.87
CA LEU A 97 -12.67 -21.92 16.25
C LEU A 97 -11.22 -21.43 16.42
N VAL A 98 -10.31 -21.86 15.53
CA VAL A 98 -8.92 -21.36 15.52
C VAL A 98 -8.89 -19.84 15.31
N GLY A 99 -9.70 -19.33 14.37
CA GLY A 99 -9.85 -17.89 14.13
C GLY A 99 -10.39 -17.14 15.35
N GLU A 100 -11.36 -17.72 16.05
CA GLU A 100 -11.93 -17.13 17.27
C GLU A 100 -10.92 -17.09 18.41
N ILE A 101 -10.21 -18.19 18.68
CA ILE A 101 -9.16 -18.25 19.71
C ILE A 101 -8.08 -17.22 19.42
N ARG A 102 -7.53 -17.19 18.19
CA ARG A 102 -6.51 -16.21 17.77
C ARG A 102 -7.01 -14.75 17.85
N ARG A 103 -8.29 -14.51 17.58
CA ARG A 103 -8.89 -13.16 17.66
C ARG A 103 -9.02 -12.68 19.10
N VAL A 104 -9.44 -13.56 20.01
CA VAL A 104 -9.64 -13.20 21.43
C VAL A 104 -8.30 -13.13 22.17
N ARG A 105 -7.40 -14.07 21.90
CA ARG A 105 -6.03 -14.09 22.42
C ARG A 105 -5.08 -14.69 21.38
N PRO A 106 -4.21 -13.90 20.74
CA PRO A 106 -3.19 -14.43 19.85
C PRO A 106 -2.23 -15.34 20.64
N GLN A 107 -2.26 -16.65 20.37
CA GLN A 107 -1.43 -17.65 21.05
C GLN A 107 -1.07 -18.81 20.13
N PRO A 108 0.03 -19.54 20.40
CA PRO A 108 0.35 -20.76 19.67
C PRO A 108 -0.74 -21.80 19.90
N ILE A 109 -1.12 -22.46 18.82
CA ILE A 109 -2.13 -23.52 18.79
C ILE A 109 -1.53 -24.67 17.98
N ALA A 110 -1.61 -25.88 18.51
CA ALA A 110 -1.23 -27.08 17.77
C ALA A 110 -2.51 -27.73 17.24
N VAL A 111 -2.48 -28.22 15.99
CA VAL A 111 -3.65 -28.83 15.36
C VAL A 111 -3.26 -30.16 14.76
N ARG A 112 -4.14 -31.15 14.92
CA ARG A 112 -4.03 -32.47 14.29
C ARG A 112 -5.35 -32.80 13.59
N MET A 113 -5.26 -33.22 12.34
CA MET A 113 -6.43 -33.70 11.59
C MET A 113 -6.59 -35.20 11.80
N LEU A 114 -7.82 -35.66 11.97
CA LEU A 114 -8.20 -37.07 12.03
C LEU A 114 -9.05 -37.39 10.78
N PRO A 115 -8.40 -37.67 9.64
CA PRO A 115 -9.09 -37.80 8.35
C PRO A 115 -10.07 -38.97 8.30
N GLU A 116 -9.86 -40.02 9.10
CA GLU A 116 -10.76 -41.17 9.20
C GLU A 116 -12.10 -40.82 9.87
N THR A 117 -12.12 -39.83 10.76
CA THR A 117 -13.31 -39.43 11.52
C THR A 117 -13.92 -38.11 11.04
N GLY A 118 -13.23 -37.36 10.17
CA GLY A 118 -13.69 -36.03 9.70
C GLY A 118 -13.67 -34.97 10.81
N ARG A 119 -12.79 -35.15 11.79
CA ARG A 119 -12.61 -34.28 12.96
C ARG A 119 -11.18 -33.80 13.06
N GLY A 120 -10.97 -32.71 13.77
CA GLY A 120 -9.68 -32.12 14.06
C GLY A 120 -9.52 -31.85 15.54
N TRP A 121 -8.35 -32.18 16.06
CA TRP A 121 -7.92 -31.87 17.41
C TRP A 121 -7.16 -30.55 17.45
N ILE A 122 -7.52 -29.71 18.41
CA ILE A 122 -6.85 -28.45 18.71
C ILE A 122 -6.25 -28.56 20.10
N LEU A 123 -4.93 -28.55 20.20
CA LEU A 123 -4.23 -28.39 21.47
C LEU A 123 -3.92 -26.92 21.69
N VAL A 124 -4.47 -26.38 22.78
CA VAL A 124 -4.37 -24.96 23.12
C VAL A 124 -4.12 -24.78 24.60
N ARG A 125 -3.20 -23.89 24.95
CA ARG A 125 -2.94 -23.53 26.34
C ARG A 125 -3.83 -22.37 26.79
N ASP A 126 -4.41 -22.48 27.97
CA ASP A 126 -5.21 -21.44 28.62
C ASP A 126 -6.26 -20.78 27.68
N PRO A 127 -7.16 -21.57 27.04
CA PRO A 127 -8.10 -21.04 26.05
C PRO A 127 -9.10 -20.03 26.67
N PRO A 128 -9.55 -19.02 25.91
CA PRO A 128 -10.54 -18.06 26.41
C PRO A 128 -11.84 -18.75 26.86
N LEU A 129 -12.22 -18.54 28.13
CA LEU A 129 -13.36 -19.19 28.79
C LEU A 129 -14.64 -19.13 27.95
N TYR A 130 -14.98 -17.96 27.40
CA TYR A 130 -16.21 -17.79 26.60
C TYR A 130 -16.19 -18.55 25.27
N THR A 131 -15.01 -18.73 24.67
CA THR A 131 -14.85 -19.49 23.42
C THR A 131 -15.06 -20.97 23.69
N VAL A 132 -14.59 -21.49 24.82
CA VAL A 132 -14.77 -22.90 25.21
C VAL A 132 -16.20 -23.17 25.73
N LEU A 133 -16.77 -22.26 26.52
CA LEU A 133 -18.17 -22.36 26.97
C LEU A 133 -19.16 -22.27 25.79
N GLY A 134 -18.81 -21.52 24.75
CA GLY A 134 -19.61 -21.43 23.52
C GLY A 134 -19.63 -22.71 22.67
N LEU A 135 -18.75 -23.67 22.96
CA LEU A 135 -18.73 -25.00 22.32
C LEU A 135 -19.62 -26.01 23.04
N SER A 136 -20.07 -25.71 24.26
CA SER A 136 -20.90 -26.60 25.07
C SER A 136 -22.39 -26.38 24.74
N PRO A 137 -23.15 -27.39 24.25
CA PRO A 137 -24.55 -27.20 23.92
C PRO A 137 -25.48 -27.52 25.10
N GLU A 138 -26.59 -26.79 25.18
CA GLU A 138 -27.79 -27.26 25.88
C GLU A 138 -28.26 -28.62 25.31
N PRO A 139 -28.83 -29.50 26.15
CA PRO A 139 -29.22 -30.84 25.74
C PRO A 139 -30.37 -30.77 24.73
N THR A 140 -30.11 -31.16 23.48
CA THR A 140 -31.15 -31.47 22.49
C THR A 140 -30.93 -32.88 21.96
N ASP A 141 -32.03 -33.62 21.84
CA ASP A 141 -32.15 -35.09 21.68
C ASP A 141 -31.76 -35.65 20.30
N SER A 142 -30.84 -35.01 19.56
CA SER A 142 -30.38 -35.55 18.27
C SER A 142 -28.87 -35.71 18.21
N GLY A 143 -28.44 -36.97 18.01
CA GLY A 143 -27.17 -37.43 17.41
C GLY A 143 -25.87 -36.79 17.88
N SER A 144 -25.00 -37.58 18.49
CA SER A 144 -23.63 -37.23 18.92
C SER A 144 -22.64 -36.82 17.81
N GLU A 145 -23.02 -36.84 16.54
CA GLU A 145 -22.07 -36.78 15.40
C GLU A 145 -21.61 -35.36 14.97
N GLY A 146 -21.99 -34.30 15.69
CA GLY A 146 -21.66 -32.90 15.28
C GLY A 146 -21.08 -31.98 16.35
N ARG A 147 -20.77 -32.49 17.56
CA ARG A 147 -20.44 -31.64 18.72
C ARG A 147 -18.92 -31.43 18.89
N ALA A 148 -18.54 -30.24 19.34
CA ALA A 148 -17.18 -29.96 19.80
C ALA A 148 -17.03 -30.43 21.25
N GLU A 149 -16.01 -31.22 21.53
CA GLU A 149 -15.75 -31.79 22.86
C GLU A 149 -14.43 -31.23 23.41
N VAL A 150 -14.38 -31.01 24.72
CA VAL A 150 -13.24 -30.38 25.39
C VAL A 150 -12.69 -31.36 26.40
N PHE A 151 -11.39 -31.62 26.35
CA PHE A 151 -10.71 -32.57 27.21
C PHE A 151 -9.54 -31.94 27.96
N PHE A 152 -9.23 -32.50 29.13
CA PHE A 152 -8.10 -32.12 29.97
C PHE A 152 -7.20 -33.31 30.24
N GLU A 153 -5.90 -33.07 30.22
CA GLU A 153 -4.93 -34.11 30.57
C GLU A 153 -4.93 -34.35 32.09
N GLN A 154 -5.32 -35.55 32.53
CA GLN A 154 -5.31 -35.94 33.94
C GLN A 154 -4.06 -36.77 34.30
N ALA A 155 -3.51 -37.48 33.30
CA ALA A 155 -2.23 -38.17 33.37
C ALA A 155 -1.60 -38.17 31.97
N PRO A 156 -0.28 -38.41 31.83
CA PRO A 156 0.39 -38.34 30.54
C PRO A 156 -0.33 -39.17 29.45
N ARG A 157 -0.79 -38.48 28.40
CA ARG A 157 -1.56 -39.05 27.25
C ARG A 157 -2.97 -39.56 27.60
N VAL A 158 -3.52 -39.22 28.76
CA VAL A 158 -4.89 -39.58 29.17
C VAL A 158 -5.72 -38.31 29.36
N TRP A 159 -6.65 -38.09 28.43
CA TRP A 159 -7.46 -36.90 28.30
C TRP A 159 -8.91 -37.19 28.69
N VAL A 160 -9.40 -36.51 29.73
CA VAL A 160 -10.75 -36.71 30.29
C VAL A 160 -11.67 -35.56 29.89
N LEU A 161 -12.91 -35.89 29.51
CA LEU A 161 -13.90 -34.89 29.10
C LEU A 161 -14.16 -33.85 30.21
N ALA A 162 -14.22 -32.58 29.82
CA ALA A 162 -14.49 -31.45 30.69
C ALA A 162 -15.74 -31.67 31.58
N GLY A 163 -15.62 -31.39 32.87
CA GLY A 163 -16.68 -31.62 33.87
C GLY A 163 -16.68 -33.03 34.47
N TRP A 164 -15.75 -33.89 34.06
CA TRP A 164 -15.55 -35.23 34.60
C TRP A 164 -14.11 -35.43 35.04
N HIS A 165 -13.91 -36.36 35.96
CA HIS A 165 -12.60 -36.71 36.50
C HIS A 165 -12.53 -38.21 36.81
N HIS A 166 -11.43 -38.85 36.43
CA HIS A 166 -11.21 -40.24 36.72
C HIS A 166 -10.73 -40.43 38.18
N PRO A 167 -11.15 -41.45 38.93
CA PRO A 167 -10.80 -41.59 40.34
C PRO A 167 -9.37 -42.07 40.67
N LEU A 168 -8.48 -42.25 39.68
CA LEU A 168 -7.12 -42.80 39.84
C LEU A 168 -5.99 -41.81 39.54
N ASP A 169 -6.31 -40.57 39.17
CA ASP A 169 -5.35 -39.47 38.99
C ASP A 169 -4.07 -39.88 38.25
N SER A 170 -2.89 -39.65 38.84
CA SER A 170 -1.58 -39.95 38.27
C SER A 170 -1.28 -41.45 38.09
N HIS A 171 -2.15 -42.35 38.54
CA HIS A 171 -2.00 -43.79 38.34
C HIS A 171 -2.55 -44.26 36.99
N LEU A 172 -3.10 -43.36 36.17
CA LEU A 172 -3.53 -43.67 34.81
C LEU A 172 -2.35 -43.74 33.86
N SER A 173 -2.42 -44.66 32.90
CA SER A 173 -1.40 -44.81 31.86
C SER A 173 -2.05 -45.25 30.56
N ALA A 174 -1.83 -44.47 29.50
CA ALA A 174 -2.18 -44.89 28.15
C ALA A 174 -1.10 -45.86 27.60
N PRO A 175 -1.49 -46.87 26.81
CA PRO A 175 -0.55 -47.73 26.09
C PRO A 175 0.48 -46.93 25.28
N GLY A 176 1.69 -47.48 25.13
CA GLY A 176 2.78 -46.82 24.42
C GLY A 176 2.41 -46.44 22.98
N GLY A 177 2.59 -45.17 22.61
CA GLY A 177 2.27 -44.68 21.26
C GLY A 177 0.79 -44.41 21.02
N THR A 178 -0.03 -44.32 22.07
CA THR A 178 -1.45 -43.95 21.98
C THR A 178 -1.83 -42.87 23.00
N VAL A 179 -2.86 -42.11 22.65
CA VAL A 179 -3.56 -41.12 23.49
C VAL A 179 -4.95 -41.68 23.79
N ALA A 180 -5.35 -41.66 25.06
CA ALA A 180 -6.65 -42.13 25.51
C ALA A 180 -7.62 -40.95 25.72
N LEU A 181 -8.77 -40.95 25.05
CA LEU A 181 -9.90 -40.05 25.32
C LEU A 181 -10.94 -40.76 26.19
N VAL A 182 -11.28 -40.16 27.33
CA VAL A 182 -12.15 -40.77 28.34
C VAL A 182 -13.45 -39.97 28.49
N ARG A 183 -14.58 -40.61 28.16
CA ARG A 183 -15.94 -40.04 28.21
C ARG A 183 -16.81 -40.78 29.24
N PRO A 184 -17.83 -40.13 29.83
CA PRO A 184 -18.72 -40.78 30.78
C PRO A 184 -19.60 -41.83 30.08
N GLY A 185 -19.60 -43.07 30.58
CA GLY A 185 -20.47 -44.14 30.10
C GLY A 185 -20.10 -44.73 28.73
N GLN A 186 -18.94 -44.39 28.18
CA GLN A 186 -18.39 -44.96 26.95
C GLN A 186 -17.05 -45.66 27.22
N GLU A 187 -16.68 -46.58 26.34
CA GLU A 187 -15.34 -47.19 26.34
C GLU A 187 -14.27 -46.13 26.06
N TRP A 188 -13.06 -46.38 26.54
CA TRP A 188 -11.94 -45.46 26.31
C TRP A 188 -11.56 -45.51 24.84
N GLU A 189 -11.48 -44.34 24.20
CA GLU A 189 -11.08 -44.25 22.80
C GLU A 189 -9.56 -44.07 22.74
N TYR A 190 -8.86 -45.03 22.14
CA TYR A 190 -7.41 -44.97 21.96
C TYR A 190 -7.09 -44.53 20.53
N VAL A 191 -6.34 -43.43 20.41
CA VAL A 191 -5.92 -42.86 19.12
C VAL A 191 -4.38 -42.87 19.07
N PRO A 192 -3.74 -43.17 17.93
CA PRO A 192 -2.28 -43.14 17.81
C PRO A 192 -1.69 -41.79 18.28
N ASP A 193 -0.60 -41.80 19.04
CA ASP A 193 0.11 -40.62 19.56
C ASP A 193 1.05 -40.04 18.48
N GLU A 194 0.46 -39.36 17.50
CA GLU A 194 1.19 -38.69 16.41
C GLU A 194 1.46 -37.22 16.75
N PRO A 195 2.58 -36.65 16.25
CA PRO A 195 2.96 -35.29 16.58
C PRO A 195 1.91 -34.27 16.12
N PHE A 196 1.52 -33.38 17.04
CA PHE A 196 0.73 -32.21 16.69
C PHE A 196 1.54 -31.28 15.80
N ASN A 197 0.91 -30.74 14.75
CA ASN A 197 1.54 -29.69 13.95
C ASN A 197 1.44 -28.38 14.73
N LEU A 198 2.57 -27.92 15.29
CA LEU A 198 2.72 -26.53 15.72
C LEU A 198 2.52 -25.66 14.48
N ALA A 199 1.44 -24.86 14.46
CA ALA A 199 0.94 -24.20 13.27
C ALA A 199 2.03 -23.66 12.31
N ARG A 200 2.35 -24.46 11.28
CA ARG A 200 2.50 -24.00 9.91
C ARG A 200 1.10 -24.02 9.31
N ASP A 201 0.70 -22.92 8.69
CA ASP A 201 -0.67 -22.65 8.26
C ASP A 201 -1.02 -23.42 6.96
N GLY A 202 -1.50 -24.66 7.07
CA GLY A 202 -2.10 -25.42 5.96
C GLY A 202 -2.63 -26.80 6.39
N PHE A 203 -3.92 -27.08 6.16
CA PHE A 203 -4.57 -28.38 6.45
C PHE A 203 -5.39 -28.86 5.25
N ALA A 204 -5.22 -30.12 4.85
CA ALA A 204 -6.02 -30.73 3.78
C ALA A 204 -7.31 -31.34 4.37
N LEU A 205 -8.45 -30.68 4.18
CA LEU A 205 -9.77 -31.20 4.58
C LEU A 205 -10.33 -32.17 3.53
N SER A 206 -10.98 -33.25 3.96
CA SER A 206 -11.72 -34.18 3.09
C SER A 206 -12.99 -33.52 2.54
N ALA A 207 -13.29 -33.73 1.26
CA ALA A 207 -14.50 -33.18 0.63
C ALA A 207 -15.75 -33.91 1.15
N GLY A 208 -16.42 -33.33 2.14
CA GLY A 208 -17.69 -33.83 2.65
C GLY A 208 -18.86 -33.54 1.70
N THR A 209 -19.66 -34.57 1.46
CA THR A 209 -20.96 -34.53 0.79
C THR A 209 -21.84 -33.41 1.35
N GLN A 210 -22.52 -32.67 0.47
CA GLN A 210 -23.46 -31.61 0.87
C GLN A 210 -24.47 -32.13 1.91
N ILE A 211 -24.31 -31.70 3.15
CA ILE A 211 -25.34 -31.90 4.17
C ILE A 211 -26.49 -30.97 3.80
N GLY A 212 -27.59 -31.57 3.35
CA GLY A 212 -28.85 -30.87 3.14
C GLY A 212 -29.24 -30.13 4.41
N ARG A 213 -29.65 -28.87 4.27
CA ARG A 213 -30.17 -28.04 5.36
C ARG A 213 -31.17 -28.85 6.17
N THR A 214 -30.82 -29.19 7.41
CA THR A 214 -31.80 -29.60 8.41
C THR A 214 -32.68 -28.40 8.70
N ASP A 215 -34.00 -28.59 8.59
CA ASP A 215 -34.99 -27.62 9.02
C ASP A 215 -34.68 -27.18 10.47
N PRO A 216 -34.81 -25.88 10.79
CA PRO A 216 -34.54 -25.40 12.14
C PRO A 216 -35.49 -26.10 13.12
N ALA A 217 -34.90 -26.84 14.06
CA ALA A 217 -35.58 -27.42 15.21
C ALA A 217 -36.44 -26.34 15.91
N ALA A 218 -37.59 -26.78 16.44
CA ALA A 218 -38.63 -25.95 17.01
C ALA A 218 -38.06 -24.83 17.89
N THR A 219 -38.38 -23.60 17.49
CA THR A 219 -37.98 -22.37 18.19
C THR A 219 -38.46 -22.43 19.64
N VAL A 220 -37.54 -22.62 20.59
CA VAL A 220 -37.85 -22.41 22.01
C VAL A 220 -38.13 -20.92 22.20
N VAL A 221 -39.39 -20.57 22.39
CA VAL A 221 -39.81 -19.18 22.63
C VAL A 221 -39.67 -18.88 24.12
N LEU A 222 -38.54 -18.26 24.48
CA LEU A 222 -38.39 -17.65 25.81
C LEU A 222 -39.20 -16.34 25.86
N THR A 223 -40.29 -16.33 26.64
CA THR A 223 -41.13 -15.13 26.86
C THR A 223 -40.43 -14.15 27.82
N THR A 224 -39.42 -13.43 27.33
CA THR A 224 -38.76 -12.36 28.10
C THR A 224 -39.54 -11.05 28.00
N LYS A 225 -39.96 -10.48 29.12
CA LYS A 225 -40.59 -9.15 29.18
C LYS A 225 -39.51 -8.08 29.19
N LEU A 226 -39.53 -7.18 28.19
CA LEU A 226 -38.68 -5.98 28.15
C LEU A 226 -39.13 -4.98 29.22
N SER A 227 -38.19 -4.47 30.00
CA SER A 227 -38.41 -3.38 30.97
C SER A 227 -37.44 -2.23 30.72
N LEU A 228 -37.85 -1.02 31.10
CA LEU A 228 -37.01 0.17 31.06
C LEU A 228 -36.41 0.40 32.45
N THR A 229 -35.11 0.19 32.60
CA THR A 229 -34.40 0.27 33.88
C THR A 229 -33.50 1.50 33.94
N ARG A 230 -33.36 2.09 35.12
CA ARG A 230 -32.45 3.23 35.36
C ARG A 230 -31.00 2.73 35.39
N THR A 231 -30.12 3.36 34.63
CA THR A 231 -28.69 3.03 34.58
C THR A 231 -27.84 4.09 35.27
N GLN A 232 -26.78 3.66 35.97
CA GLN A 232 -25.76 4.56 36.54
C GLN A 232 -24.67 4.93 35.53
N GLN A 233 -24.65 4.31 34.34
CA GLN A 233 -23.76 4.73 33.26
C GLN A 233 -24.26 6.03 32.63
N THR A 234 -23.46 7.09 32.74
CA THR A 234 -23.65 8.35 32.02
C THR A 234 -23.41 8.11 30.53
N SER A 235 -24.49 7.94 29.75
CA SER A 235 -24.41 7.95 28.28
C SER A 235 -23.87 9.31 27.84
N SER A 236 -22.78 9.34 27.06
CA SER A 236 -22.21 10.57 26.50
C SER A 236 -23.03 11.15 25.33
N ALA A 237 -24.13 10.50 24.96
CA ALA A 237 -24.97 10.92 23.85
C ALA A 237 -25.90 12.08 24.27
N THR A 238 -25.94 13.10 23.43
CA THR A 238 -26.73 14.31 23.66
C THR A 238 -28.18 14.13 23.23
N GLU A 239 -29.09 14.82 23.92
CA GLU A 239 -30.51 14.88 23.55
C GLU A 239 -30.67 15.37 22.11
N SER A 240 -31.50 14.69 21.33
CA SER A 240 -31.72 15.03 19.92
C SER A 240 -33.18 14.88 19.46
N LEU A 241 -34.07 14.52 20.39
CA LEU A 241 -35.51 14.45 20.20
C LEU A 241 -36.17 15.03 21.45
N TRP A 242 -37.14 15.92 21.28
CA TRP A 242 -37.91 16.54 22.37
C TRP A 242 -39.39 16.40 22.10
N VAL A 243 -40.15 16.12 23.15
CA VAL A 243 -41.60 15.99 23.11
C VAL A 243 -42.20 17.14 23.92
N LEU A 244 -42.86 18.07 23.23
CA LEU A 244 -43.36 19.32 23.79
C LEU A 244 -44.87 19.21 24.05
N PRO A 245 -45.33 19.40 25.30
CA PRO A 245 -46.74 19.42 25.65
C PRO A 245 -47.39 20.77 25.28
N GLY A 246 -48.70 20.77 24.97
CA GLY A 246 -49.49 21.99 24.73
C GLY A 246 -50.08 22.11 23.33
N GLU A 247 -50.73 23.24 23.04
CA GLU A 247 -51.28 23.52 21.71
C GLU A 247 -50.15 23.72 20.69
N PRO A 248 -50.08 22.92 19.60
CA PRO A 248 -48.93 22.90 18.69
C PRO A 248 -48.54 24.25 18.10
N ALA A 249 -49.52 25.12 17.82
CA ALA A 249 -49.29 26.44 17.25
C ALA A 249 -48.59 27.38 18.24
N GLU A 250 -48.97 27.33 19.52
CA GLU A 250 -48.37 28.17 20.56
C GLU A 250 -46.95 27.70 20.88
N THR A 251 -46.76 26.40 21.02
CA THR A 251 -45.45 25.79 21.31
C THR A 251 -44.42 26.03 20.21
N LEU A 252 -44.82 25.89 18.93
CA LEU A 252 -43.92 26.20 17.80
C LEU A 252 -43.66 27.70 17.68
N ALA A 253 -44.63 28.55 18.02
CA ALA A 253 -44.45 30.00 18.01
C ALA A 253 -43.52 30.49 19.12
N GLU A 254 -43.59 29.90 20.32
CA GLU A 254 -42.67 30.17 21.42
C GLU A 254 -41.25 29.71 21.06
N LEU A 255 -41.11 28.49 20.53
CA LEU A 255 -39.84 27.98 20.04
C LEU A 255 -39.22 28.89 18.96
N ALA A 256 -40.01 29.34 17.99
CA ALA A 256 -39.55 30.21 16.91
C ALA A 256 -39.22 31.63 17.39
N ARG A 257 -39.83 32.11 18.48
CA ARG A 257 -39.59 33.42 19.07
C ARG A 257 -38.25 33.47 19.80
N ASP A 258 -37.91 32.39 20.51
CA ASP A 258 -36.76 32.34 21.42
C ASP A 258 -35.49 31.73 20.79
N THR A 259 -35.58 31.27 19.54
CA THR A 259 -34.50 30.55 18.86
C THR A 259 -34.06 31.22 17.56
N ASP A 260 -32.74 31.34 17.35
CA ASP A 260 -32.16 31.87 16.11
C ASP A 260 -32.53 31.03 14.87
N GLU A 261 -32.69 31.69 13.72
CA GLU A 261 -33.11 31.05 12.47
C GLU A 261 -32.13 29.97 11.98
N GLN A 262 -30.82 30.15 12.18
CA GLN A 262 -29.82 29.14 11.81
C GLN A 262 -29.97 27.86 12.65
N LEU A 263 -30.38 28.00 13.91
CA LEU A 263 -30.66 26.86 14.79
C LEU A 263 -32.02 26.23 14.44
N LEU A 264 -33.05 27.03 14.12
CA LEU A 264 -34.37 26.54 13.69
C LEU A 264 -34.30 25.68 12.42
N ARG A 265 -33.43 26.02 11.47
CA ARG A 265 -33.19 25.22 10.25
C ARG A 265 -32.63 23.83 10.54
N ARG A 266 -32.04 23.61 11.71
CA ARG A 266 -31.52 22.31 12.15
C ARG A 266 -32.60 21.43 12.80
N PHE A 267 -33.79 21.96 13.06
CA PHE A 267 -34.89 21.21 13.67
C PHE A 267 -35.96 20.82 12.66
N ARG A 268 -36.52 19.62 12.84
CA ARG A 268 -37.72 19.15 12.15
C ARG A 268 -38.80 18.85 13.18
N ALA A 269 -40.00 19.33 12.96
CA ALA A 269 -41.14 19.10 13.84
C ALA A 269 -42.21 18.24 13.17
N CYS A 270 -42.93 17.50 14.01
CA CYS A 270 -44.11 16.74 13.66
C CYS A 270 -45.18 17.00 14.73
N VAL A 271 -46.44 17.14 14.31
CA VAL A 271 -47.58 17.25 15.22
C VAL A 271 -48.31 15.92 15.23
N LEU A 272 -48.47 15.34 16.41
CA LEU A 272 -49.11 14.05 16.60
C LEU A 272 -50.36 14.21 17.47
N THR A 273 -51.39 13.43 17.16
CA THR A 273 -52.60 13.35 17.99
C THR A 273 -52.45 12.16 18.95
N SER A 274 -52.28 12.44 20.24
CA SER A 274 -52.26 11.45 21.32
C SER A 274 -53.64 11.36 21.99
N PRO A 275 -53.98 10.25 22.66
CA PRO A 275 -55.20 10.15 23.48
C PRO A 275 -55.33 11.25 24.57
N GLN A 276 -54.22 11.88 24.94
CA GLN A 276 -54.14 12.94 25.96
C GLN A 276 -54.14 14.37 25.38
N GLY A 277 -54.24 14.52 24.05
CA GLY A 277 -54.18 15.81 23.35
C GLY A 277 -53.22 15.82 22.16
N LYS A 278 -53.12 16.95 21.45
CA LYS A 278 -52.09 17.14 20.41
C LYS A 278 -50.73 17.37 21.07
N VAL A 279 -49.68 16.79 20.50
CA VAL A 279 -48.30 16.89 21.01
C VAL A 279 -47.38 17.24 19.85
N THR A 280 -46.44 18.16 20.09
CA THR A 280 -45.42 18.53 19.10
C THR A 280 -44.12 17.79 19.40
N VAL A 281 -43.63 17.01 18.44
CA VAL A 281 -42.36 16.30 18.53
C VAL A 281 -41.33 17.02 17.67
N VAL A 282 -40.25 17.48 18.28
CA VAL A 282 -39.15 18.20 17.62
C VAL A 282 -37.91 17.33 17.62
N ARG A 283 -37.27 17.19 16.46
CA ARG A 283 -36.07 16.39 16.24
C ARG A 283 -34.96 17.25 15.66
N ALA A 284 -33.75 17.12 16.16
CA ALA A 284 -32.57 17.67 15.51
C ALA A 284 -32.19 16.85 14.27
N ALA A 285 -31.95 17.51 13.15
CA ALA A 285 -31.35 16.88 11.97
C ALA A 285 -29.92 16.45 12.30
N ALA A 286 -29.58 15.19 12.01
CA ALA A 286 -28.22 14.70 12.18
C ALA A 286 -27.33 15.29 11.08
N THR A 287 -26.70 16.44 11.32
CA THR A 287 -25.79 17.06 10.35
C THR A 287 -24.54 17.67 11.01
N GLY A 288 -23.37 17.14 10.65
CA GLY A 288 -22.08 17.83 10.61
C GLY A 288 -21.30 18.05 11.93
N LYS A 289 -20.02 18.41 11.79
CA LYS A 289 -18.99 18.66 12.83
C LYS A 289 -19.28 19.84 13.80
N GLY A 290 -20.55 20.22 13.98
CA GLY A 290 -20.95 21.31 14.88
C GLY A 290 -21.47 20.82 16.22
N SER A 291 -21.45 21.69 17.24
CA SER A 291 -22.02 21.38 18.56
C SER A 291 -23.50 20.98 18.44
N PRO A 292 -23.95 19.96 19.20
CA PRO A 292 -25.33 19.50 19.16
C PRO A 292 -26.28 20.62 19.63
N PRO A 293 -27.42 20.83 18.93
CA PRO A 293 -28.35 21.89 19.28
C PRO A 293 -29.10 21.49 20.57
N VAL A 294 -29.15 22.39 21.55
CA VAL A 294 -29.85 22.16 22.84
C VAL A 294 -31.12 23.02 22.88
N LEU A 295 -32.24 22.38 23.17
CA LEU A 295 -33.51 23.05 23.50
C LEU A 295 -33.61 23.25 25.01
N SER A 296 -34.26 24.34 25.45
CA SER A 296 -34.36 24.76 26.86
C SER A 296 -34.63 23.61 27.85
N ALA A 297 -34.03 23.70 29.05
CA ALA A 297 -33.99 22.68 30.10
C ALA A 297 -35.37 22.25 30.67
N ALA A 298 -36.45 22.96 30.34
CA ALA A 298 -37.81 22.63 30.78
C ALA A 298 -38.48 21.53 29.93
N THR A 299 -37.84 21.04 28.87
CA THR A 299 -38.43 20.09 27.90
C THR A 299 -37.88 18.68 28.06
N ARG A 300 -38.74 17.65 27.91
CA ARG A 300 -38.32 16.23 28.02
C ARG A 300 -37.52 15.82 26.78
N GLY A 301 -36.19 15.83 26.89
CA GLY A 301 -35.28 15.34 25.86
C GLY A 301 -35.09 13.82 25.87
N TYR A 302 -34.85 13.25 24.71
CA TYR A 302 -34.54 11.84 24.49
C TYR A 302 -33.24 11.70 23.68
N VAL A 303 -32.54 10.60 23.94
CA VAL A 303 -31.21 10.29 23.42
C VAL A 303 -31.31 9.06 22.51
N PRO A 304 -30.62 9.02 21.36
CA PRO A 304 -30.69 7.87 20.46
C PRO A 304 -30.08 6.63 21.11
N HIS A 305 -30.68 5.47 20.85
CA HIS A 305 -30.17 4.18 21.30
C HIS A 305 -28.87 3.85 20.56
N THR A 306 -27.86 3.35 21.28
CA THR A 306 -26.50 3.13 20.76
C THR A 306 -26.43 2.23 19.53
N ALA A 307 -27.36 1.27 19.41
CA ALA A 307 -27.41 0.32 18.29
C ALA A 307 -28.56 0.53 17.30
N LEU A 308 -29.53 1.40 17.60
CA LEU A 308 -30.70 1.67 16.74
C LEU A 308 -30.93 3.18 16.66
N SER A 309 -30.51 3.79 15.55
CA SER A 309 -30.54 5.24 15.36
C SER A 309 -31.96 5.83 15.25
N ASN A 310 -32.98 5.00 15.07
CA ASN A 310 -34.39 5.38 15.00
C ASN A 310 -35.18 5.10 16.31
N LEU A 311 -34.52 4.65 17.37
CA LEU A 311 -35.09 4.45 18.70
C LEU A 311 -34.48 5.45 19.69
N TYR A 312 -35.31 6.14 20.46
CA TYR A 312 -34.91 7.16 21.42
C TYR A 312 -35.35 6.79 22.84
N LEU A 313 -34.45 6.90 23.81
CA LEU A 313 -34.69 6.60 25.22
C LEU A 313 -34.50 7.84 26.10
N GLN A 314 -35.10 7.84 27.28
CA GLN A 314 -34.87 8.93 28.22
C GLN A 314 -33.43 8.87 28.77
N PRO A 315 -32.79 10.04 28.97
CA PRO A 315 -31.47 10.11 29.60
C PRO A 315 -31.43 9.31 30.91
N GLY A 316 -30.39 8.49 31.10
CA GLY A 316 -30.21 7.66 32.30
C GLY A 316 -31.08 6.40 32.35
N THR A 317 -31.70 5.99 31.25
CA THR A 317 -32.45 4.72 31.14
C THR A 317 -31.86 3.79 30.08
N CYS A 318 -32.03 2.48 30.27
CA CYS A 318 -31.69 1.45 29.30
C CYS A 318 -32.76 0.35 29.25
N LEU A 319 -32.82 -0.38 28.13
CA LEU A 319 -33.72 -1.53 27.98
C LEU A 319 -33.05 -2.79 28.52
N SER A 320 -33.77 -3.52 29.37
CA SER A 320 -33.34 -4.79 29.97
C SER A 320 -34.37 -5.90 29.69
N PRO A 321 -33.95 -7.13 29.33
CA PRO A 321 -32.57 -7.57 29.09
C PRO A 321 -31.99 -7.01 27.77
N ALA A 322 -30.68 -7.10 27.59
CA ALA A 322 -30.02 -6.65 26.35
C ALA A 322 -30.39 -7.55 25.17
N VAL A 323 -31.17 -7.02 24.22
CA VAL A 323 -31.61 -7.73 23.01
C VAL A 323 -30.79 -7.27 21.80
N ARG A 324 -30.46 -8.20 20.89
CA ARG A 324 -29.79 -7.86 19.62
C ARG A 324 -30.60 -6.82 18.84
N PRO A 325 -29.98 -5.88 18.10
CA PRO A 325 -30.68 -4.78 17.43
C PRO A 325 -31.82 -5.22 16.52
N GLN A 326 -31.63 -6.30 15.75
CA GLN A 326 -32.68 -6.86 14.88
C GLN A 326 -33.85 -7.46 15.68
N GLY A 327 -33.56 -8.15 16.79
CA GLY A 327 -34.59 -8.69 17.68
C GLY A 327 -35.36 -7.57 18.40
N LEU A 328 -34.65 -6.52 18.80
CA LEU A 328 -35.24 -5.34 19.42
C LEU A 328 -36.12 -4.57 18.45
N ALA A 329 -35.68 -4.38 17.20
CA ALA A 329 -36.49 -3.79 16.15
C ALA A 329 -37.76 -4.62 15.88
N LYS A 330 -37.65 -5.95 15.86
CA LYS A 330 -38.81 -6.85 15.68
C LYS A 330 -39.78 -6.78 16.86
N LEU A 331 -39.29 -6.81 18.11
CA LEU A 331 -40.10 -6.75 19.33
C LEU A 331 -40.83 -5.41 19.48
N LEU A 332 -40.18 -4.32 19.08
CA LEU A 332 -40.73 -2.97 19.15
C LEU A 332 -41.41 -2.54 17.83
N GLY A 333 -41.54 -3.43 16.84
CA GLY A 333 -42.18 -3.14 15.55
C GLY A 333 -41.56 -1.94 14.82
N LEU A 334 -40.24 -1.80 14.89
CA LEU A 334 -39.49 -0.69 14.30
C LEU A 334 -39.07 -1.03 12.88
N THR A 335 -39.42 -0.13 11.96
CA THR A 335 -38.96 -0.13 10.58
C THR A 335 -38.12 1.13 10.33
N PRO A 336 -37.25 1.15 9.29
CA PRO A 336 -36.36 2.29 9.02
C PRO A 336 -37.08 3.63 8.76
N ASP A 337 -38.34 3.57 8.36
CA ASP A 337 -39.24 4.69 8.09
C ASP A 337 -40.00 5.21 9.33
N LEU A 338 -39.82 4.58 10.49
CA LEU A 338 -40.42 4.99 11.76
C LEU A 338 -39.36 5.49 12.74
N ILE A 339 -39.69 6.57 13.45
CA ILE A 339 -38.98 7.03 14.64
C ILE A 339 -39.81 6.61 15.85
N ALA A 340 -39.16 6.03 16.86
CA ALA A 340 -39.82 5.63 18.09
C ALA A 340 -39.11 6.18 19.32
N TRP A 341 -39.88 6.50 20.37
CA TRP A 341 -39.34 6.84 21.69
C TRP A 341 -40.10 6.16 22.82
N ALA A 342 -39.38 5.79 23.88
CA ALA A 342 -39.93 5.08 25.02
C ALA A 342 -40.16 6.02 26.22
N THR A 343 -41.38 6.06 26.73
CA THR A 343 -41.73 6.77 27.97
C THR A 343 -41.95 5.78 29.11
N PRO A 344 -41.33 5.97 30.30
CA PRO A 344 -41.54 5.10 31.43
C PRO A 344 -42.99 5.15 31.92
N GLU A 345 -43.48 4.00 32.36
CA GLU A 345 -44.72 3.80 33.10
C GLU A 345 -44.40 3.18 34.47
N ASP A 346 -45.36 3.16 35.39
CA ASP A 346 -45.17 2.60 36.73
C ASP A 346 -44.74 1.12 36.68
N GLY A 347 -43.80 0.75 37.55
CA GLY A 347 -43.35 -0.64 37.71
C GLY A 347 -42.38 -1.17 36.64
N GLY A 348 -41.63 -0.28 35.96
CA GLY A 348 -40.60 -0.67 34.97
C GLY A 348 -41.13 -1.01 33.58
N ARG A 349 -42.44 -0.80 33.36
CA ARG A 349 -43.06 -0.83 32.03
C ARG A 349 -42.76 0.47 31.28
N PHE A 350 -42.96 0.46 29.98
CA PHE A 350 -42.80 1.65 29.15
C PHE A 350 -43.77 1.61 27.97
N ALA A 351 -44.29 2.77 27.60
CA ALA A 351 -45.01 2.96 26.36
C ALA A 351 -44.04 3.35 25.25
N VAL A 352 -44.23 2.78 24.06
CA VAL A 352 -43.47 3.15 22.85
C VAL A 352 -44.37 3.97 21.96
N HIS A 353 -43.98 5.22 21.75
CA HIS A 353 -44.62 6.11 20.80
C HIS A 353 -43.88 6.04 19.48
N ARG A 354 -44.61 6.15 18.36
CA ARG A 354 -44.04 6.03 17.01
C ARG A 354 -44.57 7.13 16.11
N ALA A 355 -43.71 7.64 15.23
CA ALA A 355 -44.07 8.60 14.20
C ALA A 355 -43.34 8.27 12.89
N PRO A 356 -44.01 8.36 11.72
CA PRO A 356 -43.33 8.23 10.44
C PRO A 356 -42.28 9.33 10.25
N VAL A 357 -41.10 8.96 9.76
CA VAL A 357 -40.02 9.91 9.42
C VAL A 357 -40.53 10.96 8.42
N ALA A 358 -41.41 10.57 7.51
CA ALA A 358 -42.03 11.47 6.52
C ALA A 358 -42.90 12.56 7.13
N SER A 359 -43.41 12.37 8.36
CA SER A 359 -44.25 13.36 9.05
C SER A 359 -43.45 14.50 9.68
N PHE A 360 -42.12 14.42 9.69
CA PHE A 360 -41.24 15.47 10.19
C PHE A 360 -40.91 16.49 9.09
N ARG A 361 -41.37 17.72 9.25
CA ARG A 361 -41.09 18.85 8.33
C ARG A 361 -40.10 19.82 8.98
N ALA A 362 -39.31 20.56 8.21
CA ALA A 362 -38.37 21.52 8.80
C ALA A 362 -39.15 22.60 9.55
N VAL A 363 -38.71 23.00 10.75
CA VAL A 363 -39.43 24.00 11.56
C VAL A 363 -39.52 25.34 10.81
N ALA A 364 -38.50 25.68 10.03
CA ALA A 364 -38.50 26.86 9.15
C ALA A 364 -39.69 26.89 8.16
N ASP A 365 -40.21 25.73 7.73
CA ASP A 365 -41.37 25.66 6.82
C ASP A 365 -42.70 26.05 7.50
N TRP A 366 -42.71 26.18 8.83
CA TRP A 366 -43.90 26.48 9.65
C TRP A 366 -43.92 27.91 10.15
N VAL A 367 -42.81 28.65 10.00
CA VAL A 367 -42.62 30.00 10.54
C VAL A 367 -42.76 31.03 9.43
N SER A 368 -43.66 32.00 9.60
CA SER A 368 -43.75 33.18 8.74
C SER A 368 -43.28 34.42 9.52
N TYR A 369 -42.23 35.09 9.05
CA TYR A 369 -41.73 36.31 9.65
C TYR A 369 -42.59 37.51 9.23
N ARG A 370 -43.10 38.29 10.19
CA ARG A 370 -43.70 39.61 9.94
C ARG A 370 -42.70 40.68 10.36
N VAL A 371 -42.34 41.55 9.43
CA VAL A 371 -41.51 42.72 9.71
C VAL A 371 -42.31 43.66 10.62
N PRO A 372 -41.79 44.07 11.80
CA PRO A 372 -42.45 45.09 12.60
C PRO A 372 -42.58 46.38 11.79
N THR A 373 -43.66 47.13 11.98
CA THR A 373 -43.81 48.46 11.38
C THR A 373 -42.61 49.31 11.79
N ASN A 374 -41.84 49.81 10.81
CA ASN A 374 -40.64 50.61 11.06
C ASN A 374 -40.97 51.78 11.99
N VAL A 375 -40.51 51.71 13.24
CA VAL A 375 -40.48 52.86 14.14
C VAL A 375 -39.20 53.61 13.79
N SER A 376 -39.35 54.79 13.20
CA SER A 376 -38.21 55.65 12.84
C SER A 376 -37.50 56.09 14.12
N LEU A 377 -36.37 55.45 14.44
CA LEU A 377 -35.49 55.90 15.50
C LEU A 377 -34.81 57.18 15.04
N ALA A 378 -35.28 58.33 15.53
CA ALA A 378 -34.62 59.62 15.34
C ALA A 378 -33.35 59.67 16.20
N VAL A 379 -32.32 58.94 15.78
CA VAL A 379 -30.97 59.05 16.35
C VAL A 379 -30.09 59.71 15.28
N ALA A 380 -29.76 60.99 15.51
CA ALA A 380 -28.83 61.72 14.68
C ALA A 380 -27.42 61.12 14.84
N TYR A 381 -27.00 60.32 13.88
CA TYR A 381 -25.64 59.77 13.83
C TYR A 381 -24.71 60.84 13.26
N GLN A 382 -23.85 61.43 14.10
CA GLN A 382 -22.73 62.23 13.64
C GLN A 382 -21.63 61.31 13.10
N SER A 383 -21.29 61.46 11.82
CA SER A 383 -20.24 60.68 11.15
C SER A 383 -18.86 61.10 11.66
N ALA A 384 -18.24 60.28 12.50
CA ALA A 384 -16.81 60.37 12.79
C ALA A 384 -16.02 59.63 11.70
N ASN A 385 -15.41 60.41 10.80
CA ASN A 385 -14.57 59.93 9.70
C ASN A 385 -13.22 59.39 10.20
N TYR A 386 -13.16 58.13 10.64
CA TYR A 386 -11.88 57.49 11.02
C TYR A 386 -11.40 56.34 10.12
N TRP A 387 -12.14 55.98 9.07
CA TRP A 387 -11.68 54.97 8.11
C TRP A 387 -12.14 55.30 6.69
N GLN A 388 -11.30 56.01 5.92
CA GLN A 388 -11.41 56.03 4.46
C GLN A 388 -10.59 54.88 3.89
N ALA A 389 -11.25 53.74 3.64
CA ALA A 389 -10.72 52.74 2.73
C ALA A 389 -11.01 53.19 1.28
N PRO A 390 -10.09 53.00 0.32
CA PRO A 390 -10.40 53.25 -1.08
C PRO A 390 -11.50 52.28 -1.54
N ALA A 391 -12.50 52.83 -2.23
CA ALA A 391 -13.64 52.07 -2.74
C ALA A 391 -13.17 51.04 -3.79
N TYR A 392 -13.12 49.77 -3.40
CA TYR A 392 -13.02 48.69 -4.36
C TYR A 392 -14.37 48.59 -5.08
N VAL A 393 -14.38 48.87 -6.38
CA VAL A 393 -15.52 48.55 -7.23
C VAL A 393 -15.56 47.03 -7.36
N LEU A 394 -16.49 46.40 -6.65
CA LEU A 394 -16.96 45.07 -7.00
C LEU A 394 -17.57 45.19 -8.40
N ALA A 395 -16.82 44.75 -9.42
CA ALA A 395 -17.40 44.43 -10.70
C ALA A 395 -18.41 43.31 -10.43
N ALA A 396 -19.69 43.66 -10.41
CA ALA A 396 -20.76 42.69 -10.29
C ALA A 396 -20.56 41.62 -11.36
N ASP A 397 -20.47 40.36 -10.93
CA ASP A 397 -20.59 39.23 -11.83
C ASP A 397 -21.83 39.45 -12.70
N LYS A 398 -21.60 39.56 -14.02
CA LYS A 398 -22.69 39.58 -14.99
C LYS A 398 -23.52 38.31 -14.76
N ALA A 399 -24.78 38.51 -14.39
CA ALA A 399 -25.78 37.46 -14.42
C ALA A 399 -25.71 36.71 -15.78
N PRO A 400 -25.85 35.37 -15.79
CA PRO A 400 -25.83 34.61 -17.03
C PRO A 400 -26.91 35.15 -17.98
N ALA A 401 -26.49 35.52 -19.18
CA ALA A 401 -27.38 36.05 -20.20
C ALA A 401 -28.43 34.99 -20.57
N VAL A 402 -29.70 35.37 -20.42
CA VAL A 402 -30.84 34.67 -21.01
C VAL A 402 -30.61 34.60 -22.53
N PRO A 403 -30.65 33.42 -23.17
CA PRO A 403 -30.48 33.33 -24.61
C PRO A 403 -31.65 34.03 -25.31
N SER A 404 -31.36 35.02 -26.15
CA SER A 404 -32.34 35.64 -27.04
C SER A 404 -32.77 34.65 -28.13
N PRO A 405 -34.05 34.72 -28.58
CA PRO A 405 -34.65 33.76 -29.48
C PRO A 405 -34.09 33.88 -30.91
N VAL A 406 -33.86 32.73 -31.54
CA VAL A 406 -33.44 32.59 -32.94
C VAL A 406 -34.61 32.98 -33.86
N PRO A 407 -34.41 33.84 -34.89
CA PRO A 407 -35.43 34.10 -35.90
C PRO A 407 -35.65 32.89 -36.82
N ALA A 408 -36.91 32.58 -37.06
CA ALA A 408 -37.38 31.49 -37.90
C ALA A 408 -37.03 31.67 -39.40
N VAL A 409 -36.58 30.57 -40.02
CA VAL A 409 -36.53 30.40 -41.48
C VAL A 409 -37.83 29.67 -41.91
N PRO A 410 -38.51 30.11 -42.98
CA PRO A 410 -39.83 29.59 -43.37
C PRO A 410 -39.77 28.20 -44.04
N PRO A 411 -40.92 27.49 -44.13
CA PRO A 411 -40.97 26.05 -44.36
C PRO A 411 -41.03 25.70 -45.86
N ALA A 412 -40.40 24.58 -46.23
CA ALA A 412 -40.74 23.84 -47.44
C ALA A 412 -41.28 22.47 -47.00
N GLY A 413 -42.48 22.17 -47.49
CA GLY A 413 -43.30 21.06 -47.04
C GLY A 413 -43.08 19.74 -47.76
N ASP A 414 -43.65 18.74 -47.09
CA ASP A 414 -44.40 17.58 -47.57
C ASP A 414 -43.73 16.35 -48.19
N ALA A 415 -44.25 15.22 -47.67
CA ALA A 415 -44.48 13.91 -48.30
C ALA A 415 -43.27 12.95 -48.39
N LEU A 416 -43.30 11.67 -47.99
CA LEU A 416 -44.36 10.73 -47.62
C LEU A 416 -43.75 9.49 -46.91
N LYS A 417 -44.50 9.02 -45.91
CA LYS A 417 -44.78 7.64 -45.45
C LYS A 417 -43.93 6.43 -45.92
N LYS A 418 -43.42 5.70 -44.91
CA LYS A 418 -43.79 4.32 -44.49
C LYS A 418 -43.86 3.16 -45.51
N ASP A 419 -43.12 2.10 -45.15
CA ASP A 419 -43.52 0.68 -44.97
C ASP A 419 -42.77 -0.39 -45.78
N ALA A 420 -42.19 -1.30 -44.99
CA ALA A 420 -42.14 -2.77 -45.06
C ALA A 420 -41.86 -3.55 -46.38
N ALA A 421 -40.82 -4.40 -46.26
CA ALA A 421 -40.74 -5.81 -46.67
C ALA A 421 -40.95 -6.23 -48.15
N SER A 422 -39.90 -6.76 -48.78
CA SER A 422 -39.70 -8.22 -49.02
C SER A 422 -38.72 -8.51 -50.17
N GLY A 423 -37.80 -9.47 -49.93
CA GLY A 423 -37.08 -10.31 -50.91
C GLY A 423 -36.06 -9.62 -51.83
N ASP A 424 -34.88 -10.16 -52.14
CA ASP A 424 -34.20 -11.42 -51.82
C ASP A 424 -32.76 -11.31 -52.42
N ARG A 425 -31.87 -12.22 -52.02
CA ARG A 425 -30.55 -12.59 -52.61
C ARG A 425 -29.23 -12.08 -51.98
N GLU A 426 -28.57 -13.09 -51.38
CA GLU A 426 -27.13 -13.44 -51.42
C GLU A 426 -26.16 -12.55 -50.62
N GLY A 427 -25.31 -13.04 -49.71
CA GLY A 427 -24.84 -14.40 -49.37
C GLY A 427 -23.45 -14.27 -48.74
N TRP A 428 -23.39 -14.16 -47.40
CA TRP A 428 -22.19 -13.87 -46.59
C TRP A 428 -21.49 -15.14 -46.05
N ILE A 429 -21.32 -16.18 -46.86
CA ILE A 429 -20.51 -17.34 -46.46
C ILE A 429 -19.68 -17.83 -47.65
N SER A 430 -18.52 -17.22 -47.86
CA SER A 430 -17.32 -17.92 -48.36
C SER A 430 -16.09 -17.03 -48.16
N ARG A 431 -14.95 -17.67 -47.85
CA ARG A 431 -13.58 -17.12 -47.70
C ARG A 431 -13.06 -16.88 -46.28
N SER A 432 -13.40 -17.80 -45.37
CA SER A 432 -12.36 -18.40 -44.52
C SER A 432 -11.96 -19.74 -45.15
N LEU A 433 -10.72 -19.85 -45.64
CA LEU A 433 -9.86 -21.05 -45.64
C LEU A 433 -8.78 -20.95 -46.72
N GLY A 434 -7.54 -21.11 -46.29
CA GLY A 434 -6.43 -21.50 -47.15
C GLY A 434 -5.31 -20.47 -47.27
N LYS A 435 -4.36 -20.50 -46.32
CA LYS A 435 -2.91 -20.59 -46.64
C LYS A 435 -2.09 -20.69 -45.35
N LEU A 436 -1.99 -21.93 -44.89
CA LEU A 436 -0.95 -22.44 -44.00
C LEU A 436 -0.35 -23.65 -44.72
N ALA A 437 0.69 -23.42 -45.53
CA ALA A 437 1.63 -24.39 -46.10
C ALA A 437 2.61 -23.59 -46.98
N GLY A 438 3.93 -23.66 -46.87
CA GLY A 438 4.77 -24.45 -46.00
C GLY A 438 6.19 -23.88 -46.02
N ARG A 439 6.91 -24.14 -44.92
CA ARG A 439 8.38 -24.16 -44.90
C ARG A 439 8.86 -25.20 -45.90
N LEU A 440 9.80 -24.84 -46.78
CA LEU A 440 10.93 -25.65 -47.25
C LEU A 440 11.94 -24.72 -47.96
N MET A 441 13.20 -24.82 -47.50
CA MET A 441 14.46 -24.12 -47.82
C MET A 441 14.90 -24.16 -49.32
N PRO A 442 16.10 -23.67 -49.75
CA PRO A 442 16.93 -22.51 -49.37
C PRO A 442 17.55 -21.74 -50.59
N GLY A 443 18.18 -20.58 -50.35
CA GLY A 443 19.44 -20.20 -51.03
C GLY A 443 19.45 -19.11 -52.13
N ALA A 444 20.54 -18.32 -52.10
CA ALA A 444 21.16 -17.51 -53.16
C ALA A 444 20.68 -16.06 -53.41
N SER A 445 21.53 -15.09 -53.01
CA SER A 445 21.89 -13.92 -53.84
C SER A 445 22.76 -14.38 -55.02
N PRO A 446 23.01 -13.63 -56.12
CA PRO A 446 22.93 -12.16 -56.30
C PRO A 446 22.36 -11.69 -57.67
N GLY A 447 22.25 -10.37 -57.92
CA GLY A 447 22.23 -9.88 -59.33
C GLY A 447 21.53 -8.56 -59.64
N ARG A 448 22.27 -7.46 -59.51
CA ARG A 448 22.44 -6.32 -60.44
C ARG A 448 21.72 -6.41 -61.82
N ILE A 449 21.06 -5.31 -62.24
CA ILE A 449 20.98 -4.66 -63.59
C ILE A 449 19.76 -3.71 -63.55
N LYS A 450 19.94 -2.38 -63.48
CA LYS A 450 20.25 -1.38 -64.53
C LYS A 450 19.04 -0.86 -65.32
N ASN A 451 19.05 0.48 -65.43
CA ASN A 451 18.52 1.34 -66.49
C ASN A 451 16.99 1.48 -66.54
N SER A 452 16.38 2.59 -66.91
CA SER A 452 16.71 3.98 -67.27
C SER A 452 15.47 4.42 -68.06
N LYS A 453 14.94 5.62 -67.86
CA LYS A 453 14.39 6.51 -68.90
C LYS A 453 13.76 7.71 -68.19
N ARG A 454 14.39 8.87 -68.20
CA ARG A 454 14.50 9.89 -69.27
C ARG A 454 13.41 10.95 -69.11
N ARG A 455 13.85 12.04 -68.48
CA ARG A 455 13.49 13.45 -68.66
C ARG A 455 12.59 13.77 -69.87
N SER A 456 11.56 14.56 -69.60
CA SER A 456 11.10 15.64 -70.48
C SER A 456 11.07 16.94 -69.65
N THR A 457 11.78 17.95 -70.14
CA THR A 457 11.78 19.35 -69.68
C THR A 457 10.45 20.04 -70.03
N PRO A 458 10.15 21.17 -69.38
CA PRO A 458 9.86 22.35 -70.18
C PRO A 458 10.69 23.59 -69.80
N ALA A 459 10.93 24.34 -70.87
CA ALA A 459 11.26 25.75 -71.06
C ALA A 459 11.72 26.65 -69.90
N VAL A 460 12.81 27.35 -70.21
CA VAL A 460 13.42 28.51 -69.56
C VAL A 460 12.52 29.74 -69.71
N SER A 461 12.34 30.50 -68.63
CA SER A 461 12.00 31.93 -68.69
C SER A 461 13.06 32.70 -67.88
N ASP A 462 13.65 33.70 -68.53
CA ASP A 462 14.70 34.55 -67.99
C ASP A 462 14.22 35.40 -66.81
N ALA A 463 14.93 35.27 -65.68
CA ALA A 463 15.03 36.30 -64.64
C ALA A 463 16.36 36.10 -63.89
N GLU A 464 17.15 37.17 -63.80
CA GLU A 464 18.49 37.23 -63.20
C GLU A 464 18.55 36.90 -61.69
N PRO A 465 19.75 36.56 -61.18
CA PRO A 465 19.91 35.68 -60.02
C PRO A 465 20.03 36.46 -58.70
N SER A 466 19.18 36.12 -57.72
CA SER A 466 19.43 36.48 -56.32
C SER A 466 19.69 35.24 -55.46
N GLY A 467 20.98 34.98 -55.25
CA GLY A 467 21.54 34.55 -53.96
C GLY A 467 20.98 33.30 -53.28
N ARG A 468 20.87 32.15 -53.96
CA ARG A 468 20.36 30.92 -53.30
C ARG A 468 21.05 29.59 -53.61
N VAL A 469 22.34 29.61 -53.97
CA VAL A 469 23.12 28.37 -54.21
C VAL A 469 24.36 28.21 -53.30
N GLY A 470 24.57 29.10 -52.32
CA GLY A 470 25.75 29.04 -51.45
C GLY A 470 25.72 28.04 -50.27
N GLU A 471 24.56 27.54 -49.82
CA GLU A 471 24.44 26.91 -48.49
C GLU A 471 24.02 25.42 -48.47
N LYS A 472 24.08 24.71 -49.60
CA LYS A 472 23.69 23.28 -49.68
C LYS A 472 24.78 22.33 -50.16
N LEU A 473 26.03 22.62 -49.81
CA LEU A 473 27.07 21.60 -49.77
C LEU A 473 27.59 21.54 -48.34
N ALA A 474 27.59 20.34 -47.75
CA ALA A 474 28.53 20.04 -46.68
C ALA A 474 29.89 20.58 -47.11
N SER A 475 30.55 21.35 -46.23
CA SER A 475 31.80 22.03 -46.57
C SER A 475 32.75 21.05 -47.26
N THR A 476 33.49 21.52 -48.26
CA THR A 476 34.57 20.75 -48.90
C THR A 476 35.55 20.16 -47.87
N GLN A 477 35.67 20.78 -46.69
CA GLN A 477 36.36 20.25 -45.52
C GLN A 477 35.75 18.97 -44.92
N ALA A 478 34.42 18.82 -44.85
CA ALA A 478 33.78 17.63 -44.29
C ALA A 478 34.04 16.36 -45.13
N LEU A 479 34.19 16.51 -46.45
CA LEU A 479 34.53 15.43 -47.38
C LEU A 479 36.04 15.07 -47.37
N LEU A 480 36.92 16.03 -47.08
CA LEU A 480 38.38 15.82 -47.04
C LEU A 480 38.90 15.38 -45.66
N LEU A 481 38.26 15.81 -44.56
CA LEU A 481 38.71 15.58 -43.17
C LEU A 481 37.83 14.60 -42.38
N GLY A 482 36.87 13.92 -43.03
CA GLY A 482 35.87 13.09 -42.34
C GLY A 482 36.44 12.01 -41.41
N ASN A 483 37.59 11.43 -41.75
CA ASN A 483 38.30 10.46 -40.90
C ASN A 483 38.95 11.12 -39.67
N GLU A 484 39.52 12.31 -39.82
CA GLU A 484 40.14 13.07 -38.73
C GLU A 484 39.09 13.59 -37.75
N TRP A 485 37.95 14.09 -38.23
CA TRP A 485 36.83 14.51 -37.37
C TRP A 485 36.21 13.35 -36.60
N SER A 486 36.10 12.16 -37.20
CA SER A 486 35.60 10.95 -36.52
C SER A 486 36.57 10.42 -35.46
N ALA A 487 37.88 10.46 -35.73
CA ALA A 487 38.92 10.10 -34.76
C ALA A 487 38.96 11.10 -33.60
N ARG A 488 38.93 12.40 -33.89
CA ARG A 488 38.89 13.47 -32.88
C ARG A 488 37.62 13.41 -32.03
N ARG A 489 36.46 13.12 -32.63
CA ARG A 489 35.22 12.82 -31.91
C ARG A 489 35.42 11.69 -30.92
N THR A 490 35.95 10.56 -31.36
CA THR A 490 36.14 9.38 -30.50
C THR A 490 37.11 9.64 -29.35
N ALA A 491 38.19 10.39 -29.58
CA ALA A 491 39.13 10.80 -28.53
C ALA A 491 38.48 11.72 -27.49
N LEU A 492 37.71 12.73 -27.94
CA LEU A 492 37.00 13.65 -27.04
C LEU A 492 35.90 12.93 -26.24
N GLU A 493 35.13 12.03 -26.86
CA GLU A 493 34.14 11.21 -26.15
C GLU A 493 34.76 10.36 -25.04
N GLN A 494 35.92 9.75 -25.28
CA GLN A 494 36.66 8.98 -24.25
C GLN A 494 37.17 9.86 -23.12
N ARG A 495 37.67 11.05 -23.44
CA ARG A 495 38.09 12.04 -22.44
C ARG A 495 36.91 12.50 -21.59
N VAL A 496 35.72 12.67 -22.17
CA VAL A 496 34.51 12.99 -21.40
C VAL A 496 34.14 11.86 -20.43
N LEU A 497 34.21 10.60 -20.85
CA LEU A 497 33.88 9.46 -20.00
C LEU A 497 34.87 9.25 -18.85
N THR A 498 36.15 9.57 -19.05
CA THR A 498 37.22 9.25 -18.10
C THR A 498 37.49 10.41 -17.12
N ASP A 499 37.52 11.64 -17.64
CA ASP A 499 38.11 12.76 -16.90
C ASP A 499 37.07 13.81 -16.48
N LEU A 500 35.96 13.98 -17.20
CA LEU A 500 35.06 15.13 -17.04
C LEU A 500 34.56 15.39 -15.60
N PRO A 501 34.18 14.39 -14.78
CA PRO A 501 33.77 14.63 -13.39
C PRO A 501 34.88 15.24 -12.52
N ARG A 502 36.15 15.03 -12.88
CA ARG A 502 37.32 15.48 -12.14
C ARG A 502 37.86 16.82 -12.62
N LEU A 503 37.38 17.31 -13.77
CA LEU A 503 37.88 18.54 -14.38
C LEU A 503 37.24 19.79 -13.74
N PRO A 504 38.01 20.87 -13.54
CA PRO A 504 37.47 22.15 -13.07
C PRO A 504 36.51 22.75 -14.13
N PRO A 505 35.57 23.64 -13.73
CA PRO A 505 34.54 24.18 -14.62
C PRO A 505 35.09 24.74 -15.94
N ALA A 506 36.18 25.50 -15.90
CA ALA A 506 36.79 26.09 -17.10
C ALA A 506 37.29 25.04 -18.10
N GLU A 507 37.80 23.90 -17.62
CA GLU A 507 38.26 22.81 -18.48
C GLU A 507 37.10 21.97 -19.00
N ARG A 508 36.05 21.75 -18.19
CA ARG A 508 34.79 21.12 -18.63
C ARG A 508 34.18 21.90 -19.80
N THR A 509 34.09 23.22 -19.66
CA THR A 509 33.61 24.11 -20.73
C THR A 509 34.40 23.96 -22.02
N ARG A 510 35.74 23.92 -21.96
CA ARG A 510 36.58 23.74 -23.17
C ARG A 510 36.30 22.41 -23.87
N VAL A 511 36.21 21.33 -23.11
CA VAL A 511 35.90 19.99 -23.65
C VAL A 511 34.52 19.98 -24.32
N TRP A 512 33.51 20.63 -23.70
CA TRP A 512 32.17 20.73 -24.27
C TRP A 512 32.12 21.55 -25.55
N VAL A 513 32.83 22.68 -25.62
CA VAL A 513 32.92 23.52 -26.81
C VAL A 513 33.57 22.75 -27.97
N GLU A 514 34.74 22.14 -27.75
CA GLU A 514 35.41 21.36 -28.80
C GLU A 514 34.52 20.21 -29.31
N LEU A 515 33.81 19.53 -28.41
CA LEU A 515 32.90 18.46 -28.78
C LEU A 515 31.67 18.97 -29.56
N ALA A 516 31.13 20.14 -29.19
CA ALA A 516 30.00 20.77 -29.87
C ALA A 516 30.36 21.20 -31.31
N GLU A 517 31.57 21.72 -31.51
CA GLU A 517 32.12 22.07 -32.83
C GLU A 517 32.29 20.83 -33.70
N VAL A 518 32.87 19.75 -33.15
CA VAL A 518 33.03 18.47 -33.84
C VAL A 518 31.67 17.89 -34.24
N TYR A 519 30.68 17.86 -33.35
CA TYR A 519 29.34 17.38 -33.69
C TYR A 519 28.63 18.25 -34.73
N SER A 520 28.83 19.56 -34.68
CA SER A 520 28.30 20.49 -35.68
C SER A 520 28.89 20.23 -37.07
N ALA A 521 30.21 19.97 -37.13
CA ALA A 521 30.95 19.68 -38.36
C ALA A 521 30.58 18.32 -38.97
N VAL A 522 30.40 17.29 -38.14
CA VAL A 522 30.02 15.93 -38.58
C VAL A 522 28.53 15.83 -38.97
N GLY A 523 27.71 16.80 -38.58
CA GLY A 523 26.30 16.88 -38.97
C GLY A 523 25.33 16.23 -37.98
N TYR A 524 25.67 16.21 -36.69
CA TYR A 524 24.79 15.76 -35.59
C TYR A 524 24.29 16.98 -34.78
N PRO A 525 23.27 17.72 -35.27
CA PRO A 525 22.86 18.99 -34.66
C PRO A 525 22.22 18.82 -33.26
N ALA A 526 21.60 17.67 -32.96
CA ALA A 526 21.01 17.40 -31.66
C ALA A 526 22.08 17.24 -30.56
N ASP A 527 23.14 16.48 -30.84
CA ASP A 527 24.26 16.29 -29.91
C ASP A 527 25.09 17.57 -29.77
N ALA A 528 25.27 18.31 -30.87
CA ALA A 528 25.88 19.62 -30.84
C ALA A 528 25.11 20.59 -29.94
N ALA A 529 23.77 20.60 -30.01
CA ALA A 529 22.94 21.47 -29.18
C ALA A 529 23.10 21.16 -27.69
N VAL A 530 23.16 19.88 -27.30
CA VAL A 530 23.39 19.48 -25.90
C VAL A 530 24.80 19.85 -25.43
N CYS A 531 25.83 19.67 -26.27
CA CYS A 531 27.20 20.05 -25.93
C CYS A 531 27.34 21.58 -25.77
N TRP A 532 26.71 22.36 -26.66
CA TRP A 532 26.66 23.82 -26.51
C TRP A 532 25.90 24.25 -25.26
N LEU A 533 24.77 23.59 -24.94
CA LEU A 533 24.03 23.84 -23.71
C LEU A 533 24.88 23.59 -22.46
N ASN A 534 25.66 22.50 -22.42
CA ASN A 534 26.57 22.22 -21.31
C ASN A 534 27.69 23.27 -21.20
N ALA A 535 28.25 23.73 -22.33
CA ALA A 535 29.23 24.82 -22.34
C ALA A 535 28.65 26.16 -21.84
N VAL A 536 27.45 26.51 -22.28
CA VAL A 536 26.70 27.69 -21.79
C VAL A 536 26.36 27.53 -20.32
N TRP A 537 26.07 26.30 -19.87
CA TRP A 537 25.79 26.03 -18.47
C TRP A 537 27.02 26.24 -17.58
N ASP A 538 28.20 25.76 -17.96
CA ASP A 538 29.39 25.91 -17.12
C ASP A 538 30.02 27.33 -17.20
N SER A 539 29.48 28.24 -18.02
CA SER A 539 29.94 29.63 -18.15
C SER A 539 28.97 30.64 -17.52
N ASP A 540 29.51 31.63 -16.82
CA ASP A 540 28.73 32.70 -16.19
C ASP A 540 29.52 34.03 -16.16
N PRO A 541 29.16 35.05 -16.97
CA PRO A 541 28.13 35.01 -18.01
C PRO A 541 28.57 34.13 -19.22
N PRO A 542 27.61 33.56 -19.98
CA PRO A 542 27.94 32.83 -21.20
C PRO A 542 28.31 33.77 -22.35
N PRO A 543 29.39 33.49 -23.12
CA PRO A 543 29.72 34.24 -24.33
C PRO A 543 28.59 34.23 -25.36
N VAL A 544 28.24 35.40 -25.90
CA VAL A 544 27.20 35.57 -26.92
C VAL A 544 27.37 34.62 -28.12
N PRO A 545 28.59 34.37 -28.66
CA PRO A 545 28.78 33.42 -29.76
C PRO A 545 28.36 31.98 -29.41
N TRP A 546 28.53 31.55 -28.16
CA TRP A 546 28.17 30.19 -27.74
C TRP A 546 26.65 30.03 -27.63
N VAL A 547 25.97 31.06 -27.13
CA VAL A 547 24.50 31.09 -27.08
C VAL A 547 23.91 31.12 -28.50
N ASP A 548 24.52 31.88 -29.41
CA ASP A 548 24.10 31.90 -30.83
C ASP A 548 24.33 30.53 -31.51
N ASN A 549 25.44 29.86 -31.24
CA ASN A 549 25.70 28.51 -31.75
C ASN A 549 24.73 27.48 -31.17
N TRP A 550 24.37 27.58 -29.89
CA TRP A 550 23.34 26.74 -29.27
C TRP A 550 21.98 26.94 -29.96
N LEU A 551 21.55 28.20 -30.14
CA LEU A 551 20.30 28.54 -30.81
C LEU A 551 20.26 27.99 -32.25
N ARG A 552 21.35 28.14 -33.01
CA ARG A 552 21.45 27.58 -34.37
C ARG A 552 21.36 26.05 -34.37
N ALA A 553 21.98 25.37 -33.41
CA ALA A 553 21.94 23.91 -33.31
C ALA A 553 20.52 23.41 -32.98
N GLU A 554 19.80 24.07 -32.06
CA GLU A 554 18.39 23.79 -31.75
C GLU A 554 17.49 24.06 -32.96
N ALA A 555 17.63 25.21 -33.62
CA ALA A 555 16.86 25.57 -34.80
C ALA A 555 17.08 24.59 -35.96
N LYS A 556 18.33 24.13 -36.18
CA LYS A 556 18.66 23.11 -37.19
C LYS A 556 18.02 21.75 -36.87
N THR A 557 17.99 21.36 -35.59
CA THR A 557 17.33 20.15 -35.12
C THR A 557 15.81 20.21 -35.32
N ALA A 558 15.21 21.36 -35.00
CA ALA A 558 13.78 21.63 -35.15
C ALA A 558 13.35 21.97 -36.60
N ARG A 559 14.31 22.03 -37.55
CA ARG A 559 14.10 22.45 -38.96
C ARG A 559 13.44 23.83 -39.10
N VAL A 560 13.78 24.74 -38.19
CA VAL A 560 13.27 26.12 -38.14
C VAL A 560 14.10 27.01 -39.06
N ALA A 561 13.44 27.79 -39.91
CA ALA A 561 14.10 28.72 -40.83
C ALA A 561 14.78 29.88 -40.10
N LYS A 562 15.76 30.54 -40.73
CA LYS A 562 16.49 31.71 -40.19
C LYS A 562 17.13 31.51 -38.80
N GLY A 563 17.42 30.26 -38.42
CA GLY A 563 18.15 29.95 -37.18
C GLY A 563 17.40 30.27 -35.88
N GLY A 564 16.07 30.39 -35.89
CA GLY A 564 15.28 30.53 -34.65
C GLY A 564 15.28 31.92 -33.99
N ARG A 565 15.74 32.96 -34.70
CA ARG A 565 15.79 34.34 -34.18
C ARG A 565 14.47 35.11 -34.23
N GLU A 566 13.49 34.62 -35.00
CA GLU A 566 12.18 35.27 -35.14
C GLU A 566 11.12 34.52 -34.30
N PRO A 567 10.46 35.17 -33.31
CA PRO A 567 9.51 34.50 -32.41
C PRO A 567 8.40 33.74 -33.14
N GLU A 568 7.81 34.35 -34.17
CA GLU A 568 6.73 33.74 -34.96
C GLU A 568 7.17 32.49 -35.74
N VAL A 569 8.46 32.34 -36.04
CA VAL A 569 8.98 31.14 -36.71
C VAL A 569 9.21 30.02 -35.70
N VAL A 570 9.55 30.35 -34.45
CA VAL A 570 9.69 29.37 -33.35
C VAL A 570 8.36 28.68 -33.05
N PHE A 571 7.27 29.45 -32.97
CA PHE A 571 5.94 28.90 -32.66
C PHE A 571 5.32 28.03 -33.77
N ARG A 572 5.92 27.97 -34.96
CA ARG A 572 5.48 27.10 -36.06
C ARG A 572 6.10 25.71 -36.03
N ALA A 573 7.10 25.47 -35.18
CA ALA A 573 7.70 24.15 -35.02
C ALA A 573 6.78 23.20 -34.24
N ALA A 574 7.08 21.90 -34.27
CA ALA A 574 6.39 20.92 -33.43
C ALA A 574 6.53 21.31 -31.93
N PRO A 575 5.52 21.10 -31.07
CA PRO A 575 5.46 21.75 -29.76
C PRO A 575 6.71 21.57 -28.87
N VAL A 576 7.24 20.34 -28.76
CA VAL A 576 8.46 20.05 -27.97
C VAL A 576 9.71 20.68 -28.59
N ALA A 577 9.82 20.64 -29.92
CA ALA A 577 10.93 21.27 -30.64
C ALA A 577 10.86 22.80 -30.55
N ALA A 578 9.66 23.37 -30.59
CA ALA A 578 9.41 24.78 -30.36
C ALA A 578 9.84 25.18 -28.95
N ALA A 579 9.54 24.38 -27.93
CA ALA A 579 9.94 24.65 -26.54
C ALA A 579 11.47 24.67 -26.36
N ARG A 580 12.20 23.76 -27.02
CA ARG A 580 13.69 23.76 -27.01
C ARG A 580 14.28 25.00 -27.68
N VAL A 581 13.77 25.35 -28.86
CA VAL A 581 14.21 26.55 -29.59
C VAL A 581 13.85 27.82 -28.82
N ALA A 582 12.66 27.86 -28.21
CA ALA A 582 12.21 28.95 -27.34
C ALA A 582 13.16 29.16 -26.14
N ALA A 583 13.60 28.09 -25.49
CA ALA A 583 14.54 28.17 -24.39
C ALA A 583 15.86 28.84 -24.83
N ALA A 584 16.46 28.39 -25.94
CA ALA A 584 17.67 28.99 -26.49
C ALA A 584 17.45 30.44 -26.98
N HIS A 585 16.29 30.74 -27.56
CA HIS A 585 15.93 32.08 -28.03
C HIS A 585 15.86 33.09 -26.89
N LEU A 586 15.22 32.74 -25.76
CA LEU A 586 15.14 33.63 -24.60
C LEU A 586 16.52 33.95 -24.04
N VAL A 587 17.40 32.96 -23.92
CA VAL A 587 18.77 33.16 -23.43
C VAL A 587 19.58 34.04 -24.39
N TRP A 588 19.41 33.84 -25.70
CA TRP A 588 20.02 34.69 -26.72
C TRP A 588 19.51 36.14 -26.65
N ALA A 589 18.20 36.33 -26.51
CA ALA A 589 17.56 37.66 -26.45
C ALA A 589 17.97 38.44 -25.20
N ALA A 590 18.05 37.77 -24.04
CA ALA A 590 18.50 38.39 -22.79
C ALA A 590 20.00 38.76 -22.80
N GLY A 591 20.81 38.14 -23.68
CA GLY A 591 22.23 38.45 -23.86
C GLY A 591 22.52 39.56 -24.87
N GLN A 592 21.51 40.11 -25.54
CA GLN A 592 21.69 41.23 -26.48
C GLN A 592 21.85 42.56 -25.73
N PRO A 593 22.68 43.49 -26.25
CA PRO A 593 22.84 44.82 -25.66
C PRO A 593 21.53 45.64 -25.68
N THR A 594 20.66 45.37 -26.65
CA THR A 594 19.30 45.92 -26.72
C THR A 594 18.29 44.79 -26.75
N GLN A 595 17.39 44.75 -25.76
CA GLN A 595 16.37 43.71 -25.65
C GLN A 595 15.38 43.80 -26.83
N PRO A 596 15.15 42.71 -27.59
CA PRO A 596 14.24 42.76 -28.74
C PRO A 596 12.79 42.98 -28.29
N ALA A 597 12.17 44.07 -28.75
CA ALA A 597 10.80 44.44 -28.37
C ALA A 597 9.75 43.36 -28.71
N GLU A 598 9.91 42.67 -29.84
CA GLU A 598 9.04 41.56 -30.23
C GLU A 598 9.12 40.39 -29.24
N THR A 599 10.31 40.07 -28.73
CA THR A 599 10.49 38.96 -27.78
C THR A 599 9.84 39.28 -26.44
N VAL A 600 9.93 40.54 -25.97
CA VAL A 600 9.24 41.01 -24.76
C VAL A 600 7.73 40.92 -24.93
N ALA A 601 7.19 41.34 -26.09
CA ALA A 601 5.76 41.25 -26.40
C ALA A 601 5.23 39.81 -26.42
N HIS A 602 6.05 38.85 -26.87
CA HIS A 602 5.69 37.43 -26.93
C HIS A 602 6.09 36.61 -25.69
N LEU A 603 6.67 37.25 -24.65
CA LEU A 603 7.17 36.55 -23.46
C LEU A 603 6.11 35.66 -22.76
N PRO A 604 4.84 36.08 -22.59
CA PRO A 604 3.81 35.22 -22.00
C PRO A 604 3.59 33.92 -22.79
N ARG A 605 3.68 33.98 -24.13
CA ARG A 605 3.51 32.82 -25.01
C ARG A 605 4.70 31.86 -24.91
N PHE A 606 5.92 32.39 -24.80
CA PHE A 606 7.10 31.58 -24.51
C PHE A 606 7.01 30.90 -23.14
N LEU A 607 6.57 31.62 -22.10
CA LEU A 607 6.40 31.05 -20.76
C LEU A 607 5.30 29.98 -20.72
N ALA A 608 4.20 30.15 -21.45
CA ALA A 608 3.16 29.13 -21.57
C ALA A 608 3.69 27.84 -22.22
N LEU A 609 4.46 27.98 -23.31
CA LEU A 609 5.08 26.85 -24.00
C LEU A 609 6.09 26.11 -23.11
N LEU A 610 6.93 26.84 -22.37
CA LEU A 610 7.88 26.25 -21.40
C LEU A 610 7.17 25.61 -20.20
N GLY A 611 6.03 26.17 -19.77
CA GLY A 611 5.21 25.59 -18.71
C GLY A 611 4.57 24.26 -19.11
N GLU A 612 4.03 24.19 -20.33
CA GLU A 612 3.36 23.00 -20.87
C GLU A 612 4.35 21.87 -21.18
N TYR A 613 5.47 22.18 -21.86
CA TYR A 613 6.44 21.18 -22.33
C TYR A 613 7.74 21.13 -21.51
N GLY A 614 7.79 21.78 -20.35
CA GLY A 614 9.01 21.87 -19.52
C GLY A 614 9.58 20.52 -19.06
N ALA A 615 8.73 19.49 -18.95
CA ALA A 615 9.16 18.14 -18.62
C ALA A 615 9.88 17.41 -19.79
N GLU A 616 9.74 17.90 -21.02
CA GLU A 616 10.22 17.27 -22.26
C GLU A 616 11.43 18.00 -22.89
N ILE A 617 11.90 19.09 -22.28
CA ILE A 617 13.11 19.82 -22.70
C ILE A 617 14.27 19.60 -21.72
N PRO A 618 15.53 19.92 -22.03
CA PRO A 618 16.62 19.78 -21.06
C PRO A 618 16.40 20.65 -19.80
N ALA A 619 16.69 20.11 -18.61
CA ALA A 619 16.51 20.81 -17.33
C ALA A 619 17.36 22.09 -17.26
N ARG A 620 18.59 22.02 -17.80
CA ARG A 620 19.48 23.18 -17.96
C ARG A 620 18.87 24.27 -18.83
N ALA A 621 18.28 23.87 -19.96
CA ALA A 621 17.67 24.80 -20.91
C ALA A 621 16.45 25.49 -20.28
N LEU A 622 15.60 24.74 -19.57
CA LEU A 622 14.44 25.29 -18.86
C LEU A 622 14.87 26.33 -17.81
N TRP A 623 15.87 26.02 -17.00
CA TRP A 623 16.37 26.93 -15.97
C TRP A 623 16.99 28.20 -16.56
N LEU A 624 17.89 28.06 -17.54
CA LEU A 624 18.52 29.20 -18.22
C LEU A 624 17.47 30.09 -18.90
N ALA A 625 16.48 29.50 -19.56
CA ALA A 625 15.39 30.24 -20.19
C ALA A 625 14.55 31.00 -19.17
N ARG A 626 14.34 30.44 -17.97
CA ARG A 626 13.60 31.14 -16.91
C ARG A 626 14.39 32.29 -16.30
N ILE A 627 15.71 32.13 -16.12
CA ILE A 627 16.60 33.25 -15.73
C ILE A 627 16.56 34.35 -16.79
N ALA A 628 16.67 33.98 -18.06
CA ALA A 628 16.59 34.94 -19.15
C ALA A 628 15.24 35.66 -19.19
N ALA A 629 14.13 34.94 -19.00
CA ALA A 629 12.80 35.53 -18.88
C ALA A 629 12.72 36.51 -17.71
N ALA A 630 13.25 36.17 -16.54
CA ALA A 630 13.28 37.07 -15.39
C ALA A 630 14.08 38.35 -15.67
N ARG A 631 15.21 38.26 -16.40
CA ARG A 631 15.99 39.43 -16.85
C ARG A 631 15.26 40.30 -17.89
N LEU A 632 14.39 39.70 -18.70
CA LEU A 632 13.56 40.39 -19.68
C LEU A 632 12.29 41.00 -19.08
N SER A 633 11.94 40.67 -17.83
CA SER A 633 10.69 41.07 -17.16
C SER A 633 10.90 41.75 -15.81
N ASP A 634 12.04 42.42 -15.59
CA ASP A 634 12.40 43.11 -14.35
C ASP A 634 12.30 42.28 -13.06
N GLY A 635 12.61 40.97 -13.12
CA GLY A 635 12.84 40.13 -11.92
C GLY A 635 11.65 39.32 -11.41
N ASP A 636 11.16 38.34 -12.18
CA ASP A 636 10.12 37.39 -11.75
C ASP A 636 10.66 36.28 -10.81
N ALA A 637 10.88 36.63 -9.53
CA ALA A 637 11.39 35.71 -8.52
C ALA A 637 10.44 34.55 -8.18
N LEU A 638 9.12 34.80 -8.15
CA LEU A 638 8.12 33.75 -7.93
C LEU A 638 8.13 32.72 -9.07
N GLY A 639 8.27 33.21 -10.29
CA GLY A 639 8.43 32.41 -11.49
C GLY A 639 9.66 31.51 -11.48
N LEU A 640 10.78 32.04 -11.00
CA LEU A 640 12.01 31.27 -10.79
C LEU A 640 11.86 30.23 -9.69
N ALA A 641 11.22 30.56 -8.56
CA ALA A 641 10.96 29.61 -7.48
C ALA A 641 10.10 28.42 -7.96
N ARG A 642 9.03 28.70 -8.72
CA ARG A 642 8.19 27.64 -9.33
C ARG A 642 8.96 26.77 -10.32
N CYS A 643 9.84 27.39 -11.12
CA CYS A 643 10.68 26.67 -12.07
C CYS A 643 11.70 25.77 -11.33
N ARG A 644 12.33 26.25 -10.24
CA ARG A 644 13.19 25.44 -9.39
C ARG A 644 12.44 24.20 -8.91
N ASP A 645 11.25 24.38 -8.34
CA ASP A 645 10.47 23.26 -7.79
C ASP A 645 10.11 22.24 -8.87
N GLN A 646 9.78 22.71 -10.08
CA GLN A 646 9.53 21.84 -11.24
C GLN A 646 10.78 21.06 -11.65
N VAL A 647 11.95 21.73 -11.74
CA VAL A 647 13.22 21.09 -12.08
C VAL A 647 13.62 20.08 -11.00
N PHE A 648 13.54 20.44 -9.73
CA PHE A 648 13.94 19.57 -8.62
C PHE A 648 13.04 18.34 -8.52
N ARG A 649 11.72 18.53 -8.68
CA ARG A 649 10.77 17.41 -8.72
C ARG A 649 11.10 16.46 -9.86
N ARG A 650 11.34 16.98 -11.07
CA ARG A 650 11.77 16.16 -12.21
C ARG A 650 13.06 15.40 -11.91
N LEU A 651 14.08 16.06 -11.35
CA LEU A 651 15.35 15.41 -11.03
C LEU A 651 15.17 14.32 -9.96
N VAL A 652 14.28 14.51 -8.97
CA VAL A 652 13.91 13.45 -8.01
C VAL A 652 13.27 12.25 -8.71
N GLU A 653 12.30 12.50 -9.59
CA GLU A 653 11.47 11.46 -10.21
C GLU A 653 12.18 10.71 -11.36
N LYS A 654 13.00 11.40 -12.15
CA LYS A 654 13.58 10.88 -13.41
C LYS A 654 15.12 10.98 -13.48
N GLY A 655 15.75 11.66 -12.54
CA GLY A 655 17.15 12.08 -12.70
C GLY A 655 17.33 13.08 -13.85
N PRO A 656 18.58 13.43 -14.20
CA PRO A 656 18.89 14.13 -15.43
C PRO A 656 18.49 13.23 -16.61
N GLY A 657 17.68 13.75 -17.53
CA GLY A 657 17.13 12.94 -18.59
C GLY A 657 18.24 12.57 -19.57
N LEU A 658 18.68 11.31 -19.61
CA LEU A 658 19.72 10.88 -20.57
C LEU A 658 19.39 11.31 -22.00
N ASP A 659 18.11 11.25 -22.36
CA ASP A 659 17.65 11.61 -23.70
C ASP A 659 17.61 13.12 -24.00
N LEU A 660 17.68 13.95 -22.97
CA LEU A 660 17.49 15.40 -23.05
C LEU A 660 18.75 16.16 -22.64
N ASP A 661 19.34 15.78 -21.51
CA ASP A 661 20.41 16.48 -20.79
C ASP A 661 21.82 15.94 -21.12
N ALA A 662 21.93 14.76 -21.75
CA ALA A 662 23.20 14.13 -22.11
C ALA A 662 23.34 13.86 -23.62
N PRO A 663 24.52 14.03 -24.25
CA PRO A 663 24.73 13.67 -25.65
C PRO A 663 24.61 12.16 -25.90
N SER A 664 24.30 11.78 -27.14
CA SER A 664 24.01 10.39 -27.53
C SER A 664 25.13 9.39 -27.20
N PHE A 665 26.41 9.79 -27.28
CA PHE A 665 27.52 8.88 -26.94
C PHE A 665 27.55 8.48 -25.45
N LEU A 666 27.06 9.31 -24.52
CA LEU A 666 26.90 8.91 -23.12
C LEU A 666 25.81 7.84 -22.97
N ARG A 667 24.84 7.82 -23.90
CA ARG A 667 23.77 6.81 -23.98
C ARG A 667 24.26 5.50 -24.61
N PHE A 668 25.13 5.58 -25.61
CA PHE A 668 25.47 4.43 -26.47
C PHE A 668 26.92 3.91 -26.36
N ARG A 669 27.89 4.73 -25.94
CA ARG A 669 29.34 4.39 -25.87
C ARG A 669 29.87 4.14 -24.45
N GLY A 670 29.08 4.34 -23.40
CA GLY A 670 29.34 3.79 -22.05
C GLY A 670 29.22 2.25 -21.94
N GLY A 671 29.02 1.58 -23.08
CA GLY A 671 29.01 0.14 -23.25
C GLY A 671 27.67 -0.35 -23.81
N ILE A 672 27.67 -0.79 -25.07
CA ILE A 672 26.74 -1.80 -25.59
C ILE A 672 25.24 -1.51 -25.29
N GLY A 673 24.78 -0.25 -25.31
CA GLY A 673 23.44 0.13 -24.83
C GLY A 673 22.28 -0.55 -25.59
N GLY A 674 22.31 -0.54 -26.92
CA GLY A 674 21.27 -1.19 -27.73
C GLY A 674 21.19 -2.71 -27.49
N ASP A 675 22.33 -3.37 -27.37
CA ASP A 675 22.40 -4.82 -27.10
C ASP A 675 21.96 -5.12 -25.65
N ARG A 676 22.20 -4.22 -24.69
CA ARG A 676 21.74 -4.37 -23.29
C ARG A 676 20.23 -4.29 -23.16
N PHE A 677 19.58 -3.31 -23.81
CA PHE A 677 18.11 -3.23 -23.84
C PHE A 677 17.51 -4.45 -24.54
N VAL A 678 18.10 -4.90 -25.65
CA VAL A 678 17.71 -6.13 -26.34
C VAL A 678 17.92 -7.36 -25.45
N THR A 679 19.05 -7.46 -24.76
CA THR A 679 19.38 -8.55 -23.85
C THR A 679 18.42 -8.59 -22.66
N ALA A 680 18.14 -7.46 -22.04
CA ALA A 680 17.19 -7.33 -20.94
C ALA A 680 15.76 -7.70 -21.38
N ARG A 681 15.34 -7.22 -22.57
CA ARG A 681 14.03 -7.55 -23.16
C ARG A 681 13.92 -9.05 -23.45
N ASP A 682 14.93 -9.61 -24.09
CA ASP A 682 14.94 -11.03 -24.45
C ASP A 682 15.05 -11.91 -23.20
N TRP A 683 15.74 -11.45 -22.16
CA TRP A 683 15.77 -12.10 -20.86
C TRP A 683 14.40 -12.07 -20.17
N LEU A 684 13.72 -10.91 -20.10
CA LEU A 684 12.36 -10.83 -19.51
C LEU A 684 11.39 -11.78 -20.22
N ALA A 685 11.48 -11.88 -21.54
CA ALA A 685 10.65 -12.81 -22.30
C ALA A 685 10.93 -14.29 -21.94
N ARG A 686 12.18 -14.66 -21.66
CA ARG A 686 12.57 -16.02 -21.24
C ARG A 686 12.29 -16.31 -19.77
N ALA A 687 12.47 -15.31 -18.90
CA ALA A 687 12.34 -15.44 -17.44
C ALA A 687 10.91 -15.69 -16.97
N ARG A 688 9.90 -15.37 -17.79
CA ARG A 688 8.48 -15.63 -17.51
C ARG A 688 8.20 -17.08 -17.13
N GLU A 689 8.71 -18.04 -17.90
CA GLU A 689 8.43 -19.47 -17.70
C GLU A 689 9.06 -20.03 -16.41
N PRO A 690 10.35 -19.77 -16.09
CA PRO A 690 10.90 -20.07 -14.76
C PRO A 690 10.09 -19.48 -13.60
N VAL A 691 9.63 -18.22 -13.72
CA VAL A 691 8.82 -17.57 -12.67
C VAL A 691 7.47 -18.27 -12.51
N HIS A 692 6.79 -18.62 -13.60
CA HIS A 692 5.51 -19.35 -13.54
C HIS A 692 5.68 -20.72 -12.88
N ARG A 693 6.71 -21.48 -13.27
CA ARG A 693 7.04 -22.76 -12.62
C ARG A 693 7.37 -22.60 -11.14
N TRP A 694 8.06 -21.52 -10.77
CA TRP A 694 8.37 -21.23 -9.38
C TRP A 694 7.11 -20.88 -8.56
N ILE A 695 6.19 -20.06 -9.10
CA ILE A 695 4.90 -19.76 -8.47
C ILE A 695 4.05 -21.04 -8.32
N ALA A 696 4.07 -21.93 -9.32
CA ALA A 696 3.33 -23.19 -9.27
C ALA A 696 3.76 -24.11 -8.11
N ARG A 697 5.00 -23.98 -7.61
CA ARG A 697 5.46 -24.75 -6.42
C ARG A 697 4.69 -24.39 -5.15
N PHE A 698 4.08 -23.21 -5.09
CA PHE A 698 3.22 -22.79 -3.97
C PHE A 698 1.80 -23.39 -4.06
N ALA A 699 1.43 -24.04 -5.17
CA ALA A 699 0.08 -24.60 -5.35
C ALA A 699 -0.14 -25.88 -4.55
N HIS A 700 0.92 -26.55 -4.09
CA HIS A 700 0.83 -27.84 -3.40
C HIS A 700 0.40 -27.72 -1.92
N THR A 701 0.16 -26.50 -1.41
CA THR A 701 -0.02 -26.27 0.03
C THR A 701 -1.44 -26.00 0.54
N GLY A 702 -2.52 -25.89 -0.25
CA GLY A 702 -3.84 -26.16 0.35
C GLY A 702 -5.14 -25.69 -0.31
N ARG A 703 -6.24 -26.12 0.33
CA ARG A 703 -7.67 -26.02 -0.06
C ARG A 703 -8.42 -24.87 0.63
N LEU A 704 -7.74 -24.09 1.46
CA LEU A 704 -8.23 -22.98 2.29
C LEU A 704 -7.79 -21.59 1.77
N GLN A 705 -7.45 -21.49 0.48
CA GLN A 705 -7.19 -20.19 -0.20
C GLN A 705 -8.32 -19.18 0.07
N TRP A 706 -9.57 -19.62 0.10
CA TRP A 706 -10.74 -18.77 0.38
C TRP A 706 -10.68 -18.08 1.76
N ALA A 707 -9.96 -18.68 2.73
CA ALA A 707 -9.74 -18.14 4.06
C ALA A 707 -8.46 -17.29 4.16
N GLY A 708 -7.67 -17.20 3.07
CA GLY A 708 -6.40 -16.49 3.03
C GLY A 708 -5.27 -17.16 3.82
N ILE A 709 -5.39 -18.47 4.06
CA ILE A 709 -4.40 -19.28 4.79
C ILE A 709 -3.37 -19.80 3.78
N ASP A 710 -3.84 -20.48 2.73
CA ASP A 710 -2.98 -21.04 1.69
C ASP A 710 -2.64 -20.03 0.60
N ALA A 711 -1.51 -20.25 -0.09
CA ALA A 711 -1.08 -19.40 -1.18
C ALA A 711 -2.05 -19.42 -2.37
N GLU A 712 -2.33 -18.24 -2.90
CA GLU A 712 -3.03 -18.04 -4.17
C GLU A 712 -1.98 -18.15 -5.28
N THR A 713 -2.20 -19.00 -6.29
CA THR A 713 -1.23 -19.14 -7.40
C THR A 713 -1.75 -18.67 -8.76
N GLU A 714 -3.06 -18.72 -9.03
CA GLU A 714 -3.61 -18.38 -10.34
C GLU A 714 -3.62 -16.86 -10.57
N CYS A 715 -4.23 -16.09 -9.66
CA CYS A 715 -4.17 -14.63 -9.68
C CYS A 715 -2.75 -14.11 -9.47
N THR A 716 -1.93 -14.75 -8.62
CA THR A 716 -0.51 -14.39 -8.44
C THR A 716 0.27 -14.51 -9.75
N THR A 717 0.02 -15.56 -10.53
CA THR A 717 0.62 -15.72 -11.87
C THR A 717 0.14 -14.63 -12.83
N ALA A 718 -1.16 -14.30 -12.80
CA ALA A 718 -1.69 -13.20 -13.62
C ALA A 718 -1.12 -11.83 -13.24
N TYR A 719 -0.92 -11.55 -11.95
CA TYR A 719 -0.23 -10.34 -11.50
C TYR A 719 1.24 -10.33 -11.90
N ALA A 720 1.93 -11.47 -11.86
CA ALA A 720 3.29 -11.58 -12.39
C ALA A 720 3.35 -11.22 -13.88
N ASP A 721 2.39 -11.68 -14.68
CA ASP A 721 2.27 -11.31 -16.10
C ASP A 721 2.06 -9.81 -16.31
N LEU A 722 1.29 -9.12 -15.44
CA LEU A 722 1.16 -7.66 -15.49
C LEU A 722 2.47 -6.94 -15.16
N LEU A 723 3.25 -7.46 -14.20
CA LEU A 723 4.59 -6.92 -13.89
C LEU A 723 5.53 -7.08 -15.11
N PHE A 724 5.53 -8.24 -15.76
CA PHE A 724 6.29 -8.48 -16.99
C PHE A 724 5.83 -7.58 -18.13
N ALA A 725 4.52 -7.39 -18.31
CA ALA A 725 3.96 -6.51 -19.32
C ALA A 725 4.43 -5.06 -19.13
N TRP A 726 4.49 -4.57 -17.89
CA TRP A 726 5.05 -3.25 -17.58
C TRP A 726 6.54 -3.17 -17.91
N GLY A 727 7.33 -4.17 -17.51
CA GLY A 727 8.77 -4.20 -17.78
C GLY A 727 9.09 -4.20 -19.28
N LEU A 728 8.37 -5.02 -20.06
CA LEU A 728 8.48 -5.04 -21.52
C LEU A 728 8.06 -3.72 -22.16
N SER A 729 7.05 -3.03 -21.60
CA SER A 729 6.66 -1.69 -22.06
C SER A 729 7.77 -0.66 -21.85
N LYS A 730 8.42 -0.65 -20.69
CA LYS A 730 9.58 0.24 -20.43
C LYS A 730 10.75 -0.05 -21.37
N LEU A 731 10.95 -1.31 -21.77
CA LEU A 731 11.97 -1.71 -22.75
C LEU A 731 11.54 -1.58 -24.23
N GLY A 732 10.33 -1.06 -24.49
CA GLY A 732 9.83 -0.77 -25.85
C GLY A 732 9.16 -1.94 -26.60
N ASP A 733 8.94 -3.10 -25.97
CA ASP A 733 8.25 -4.26 -26.58
C ASP A 733 6.74 -4.19 -26.34
N ARG A 734 6.06 -3.35 -27.14
CA ARG A 734 4.61 -3.11 -27.02
C ARG A 734 3.76 -4.32 -27.37
N SER A 735 4.20 -5.15 -28.31
CA SER A 735 3.41 -6.29 -28.80
C SER A 735 3.26 -7.35 -27.72
N ARG A 736 4.39 -7.83 -27.16
CA ARG A 736 4.36 -8.84 -26.10
C ARG A 736 3.74 -8.31 -24.81
N SER A 737 3.98 -7.03 -24.50
CA SER A 737 3.34 -6.38 -23.36
C SER A 737 1.81 -6.44 -23.43
N ARG A 738 1.21 -6.10 -24.59
CA ARG A 738 -0.25 -6.15 -24.77
C ARG A 738 -0.81 -7.57 -24.72
N GLU A 739 -0.09 -8.55 -25.27
CA GLU A 739 -0.49 -9.97 -25.21
C GLU A 739 -0.54 -10.47 -23.76
N MET A 740 0.48 -10.13 -22.95
CA MET A 740 0.54 -10.49 -21.53
C MET A 740 -0.54 -9.78 -20.72
N GLU A 741 -0.75 -8.48 -20.96
CA GLU A 741 -1.81 -7.69 -20.30
C GLU A 741 -3.21 -8.29 -20.59
N ALA A 742 -3.48 -8.66 -21.84
CA ALA A 742 -4.75 -9.26 -22.24
C ALA A 742 -4.96 -10.63 -21.59
N SER A 743 -3.93 -11.49 -21.57
CA SER A 743 -3.97 -12.81 -20.94
C SER A 743 -4.23 -12.72 -19.44
N ALA A 744 -3.47 -11.87 -18.73
CA ALA A 744 -3.66 -11.63 -17.30
C ALA A 744 -5.05 -11.06 -16.99
N GLY A 745 -5.52 -10.12 -17.82
CA GLY A 745 -6.86 -9.55 -17.69
C GLY A 745 -7.98 -10.59 -17.80
N ALA A 746 -7.83 -11.57 -18.69
CA ALA A 746 -8.81 -12.65 -18.85
C ALA A 746 -8.86 -13.61 -17.65
N VAL A 747 -7.73 -13.85 -16.97
CA VAL A 747 -7.69 -14.63 -15.71
C VAL A 747 -8.35 -13.84 -14.59
N LEU A 748 -7.89 -12.61 -14.33
CA LEU A 748 -8.37 -11.77 -13.24
C LEU A 748 -9.86 -11.39 -13.33
N SER A 749 -10.44 -11.39 -14.55
CA SER A 749 -11.88 -11.16 -14.74
C SER A 749 -12.74 -12.42 -14.55
N ARG A 750 -12.16 -13.63 -14.61
CA ARG A 750 -12.87 -14.89 -14.36
C ARG A 750 -12.90 -15.26 -12.88
N VAL A 751 -11.88 -14.85 -12.13
CA VAL A 751 -11.78 -15.15 -10.70
C VAL A 751 -12.74 -14.27 -9.90
N GLY A 752 -13.90 -14.85 -9.59
CA GLY A 752 -14.95 -14.28 -8.75
C GLY A 752 -15.63 -15.40 -7.97
N GLY A 753 -14.89 -16.00 -7.04
CA GLY A 753 -15.43 -17.03 -6.15
C GLY A 753 -16.39 -16.45 -5.10
N PRO A 754 -17.20 -17.30 -4.42
CA PRO A 754 -18.16 -16.88 -3.38
C PRO A 754 -17.53 -16.15 -2.19
N SER A 755 -16.21 -16.12 -2.14
CA SER A 755 -15.40 -15.61 -1.05
C SER A 755 -14.31 -14.66 -1.51
N ALA A 756 -14.27 -14.04 -2.70
CA ALA A 756 -13.33 -12.93 -2.97
C ALA A 756 -14.04 -11.84 -3.77
N ASP A 757 -13.99 -10.58 -3.30
CA ASP A 757 -14.62 -9.47 -4.01
C ASP A 757 -13.91 -9.23 -5.36
N PRO A 758 -14.57 -9.46 -6.51
CA PRO A 758 -13.98 -9.26 -7.83
C PRO A 758 -13.54 -7.82 -8.09
N MET A 759 -14.09 -6.86 -7.33
CA MET A 759 -13.73 -5.45 -7.42
C MET A 759 -12.26 -5.20 -7.06
N VAL A 760 -11.65 -6.00 -6.17
CA VAL A 760 -10.23 -5.90 -5.83
C VAL A 760 -9.35 -6.10 -7.07
N HIS A 761 -9.64 -7.13 -7.86
CA HIS A 761 -8.93 -7.41 -9.10
C HIS A 761 -9.16 -6.33 -10.15
N ARG A 762 -10.38 -5.78 -10.23
CA ARG A 762 -10.70 -4.65 -11.13
C ARG A 762 -9.87 -3.41 -10.83
N VAL A 763 -9.80 -2.99 -9.56
CA VAL A 763 -9.03 -1.82 -9.12
C VAL A 763 -7.54 -2.00 -9.45
N LEU A 764 -6.97 -3.15 -9.10
CA LEU A 764 -5.54 -3.42 -9.35
C LEU A 764 -5.23 -3.56 -10.84
N ARG A 765 -6.11 -4.17 -11.64
CA ARG A 765 -5.95 -4.26 -13.09
C ARG A 765 -5.98 -2.87 -13.75
N ALA A 766 -6.92 -2.01 -13.35
CA ALA A 766 -7.00 -0.64 -13.85
C ALA A 766 -5.73 0.15 -13.51
N ALA A 767 -5.20 -0.03 -12.30
CA ALA A 767 -3.94 0.56 -11.88
C ALA A 767 -2.77 0.08 -12.75
N PHE A 768 -2.61 -1.24 -12.96
CA PHE A 768 -1.55 -1.76 -13.83
C PHE A 768 -1.69 -1.30 -15.29
N ALA A 769 -2.90 -1.27 -15.85
CA ALA A 769 -3.14 -0.82 -17.22
C ALA A 769 -2.72 0.63 -17.42
N ASP A 770 -3.04 1.53 -16.48
CA ASP A 770 -2.58 2.92 -16.54
C ASP A 770 -1.05 3.02 -16.47
N ARG A 771 -0.41 2.22 -15.61
CA ARG A 771 1.06 2.19 -15.49
C ARG A 771 1.74 1.64 -16.75
N ILE A 772 1.18 0.61 -17.36
CA ILE A 772 1.66 0.02 -18.63
C ILE A 772 1.51 1.05 -19.75
N ALA A 773 0.36 1.70 -19.88
CA ALA A 773 0.14 2.75 -20.87
C ALA A 773 1.09 3.93 -20.66
N ALA A 774 1.25 4.39 -19.42
CA ALA A 774 2.20 5.45 -19.08
C ALA A 774 3.64 5.06 -19.47
N ALA A 775 4.06 3.82 -19.22
CA ALA A 775 5.36 3.31 -19.64
C ALA A 775 5.52 3.28 -21.17
N GLN A 776 4.50 2.83 -21.91
CA GLN A 776 4.52 2.80 -23.38
C GLN A 776 4.62 4.19 -23.99
N ASP A 777 3.98 5.17 -23.34
CA ASP A 777 3.95 6.57 -23.76
C ASP A 777 5.15 7.39 -23.25
N GLY A 778 6.03 6.80 -22.43
CA GLY A 778 7.16 7.51 -21.80
C GLY A 778 6.73 8.57 -20.79
N ARG A 779 5.49 8.50 -20.27
CA ARG A 779 4.95 9.45 -19.29
C ARG A 779 5.69 9.30 -17.94
N PRO A 780 5.88 10.40 -17.19
CA PRO A 780 6.45 10.35 -15.84
C PRO A 780 5.62 9.45 -14.92
N ASP A 781 6.29 8.78 -14.00
CA ASP A 781 5.65 8.03 -12.93
C ASP A 781 4.90 9.01 -12.01
N ARG A 782 3.56 8.88 -11.93
CA ARG A 782 2.70 9.76 -11.12
C ARG A 782 2.30 9.10 -9.80
N PRO A 783 2.13 9.83 -8.69
CA PRO A 783 1.56 9.25 -7.47
C PRO A 783 0.08 8.88 -7.66
N GLY A 784 -0.38 7.88 -6.91
CA GLY A 784 -1.81 7.57 -6.77
C GLY A 784 -2.42 6.63 -7.81
N LEU A 785 -3.75 6.49 -7.75
CA LEU A 785 -4.56 5.65 -8.64
C LEU A 785 -5.27 6.50 -9.70
N PRO A 786 -5.60 5.93 -10.87
CA PRO A 786 -6.54 6.53 -11.81
C PRO A 786 -7.87 6.87 -11.12
N LEU A 787 -8.54 7.96 -11.54
CA LEU A 787 -9.76 8.47 -10.90
C LEU A 787 -10.82 7.39 -10.67
N ASP A 788 -11.05 6.55 -11.69
CA ASP A 788 -12.04 5.46 -11.62
C ASP A 788 -11.63 4.38 -10.59
N ALA A 789 -10.36 4.00 -10.58
CA ALA A 789 -9.81 3.03 -9.63
C ALA A 789 -9.80 3.58 -8.19
N ALA A 790 -9.57 4.89 -8.01
CA ALA A 790 -9.66 5.56 -6.72
C ALA A 790 -11.11 5.58 -6.19
N ALA A 791 -12.09 5.83 -7.05
CA ALA A 791 -13.51 5.78 -6.69
C ALA A 791 -13.95 4.36 -6.30
N ASP A 792 -13.50 3.34 -7.03
CA ASP A 792 -13.81 1.95 -6.72
C ASP A 792 -13.11 1.45 -5.44
N LEU A 793 -11.89 1.92 -5.13
CA LEU A 793 -11.20 1.63 -3.86
C LEU A 793 -12.01 2.09 -2.63
N LEU A 794 -12.76 3.19 -2.76
CA LEU A 794 -13.63 3.70 -1.69
C LEU A 794 -14.88 2.84 -1.48
N ARG A 795 -15.27 2.02 -2.47
CA ARG A 795 -16.42 1.11 -2.41
C ARG A 795 -16.07 -0.27 -1.83
N LEU A 796 -14.79 -0.64 -1.81
CA LEU A 796 -14.32 -1.91 -1.27
C LEU A 796 -14.57 -2.04 0.23
N ASP A 797 -14.75 -3.29 0.68
CA ASP A 797 -14.73 -3.65 2.09
C ASP A 797 -13.33 -3.44 2.71
N ASP A 798 -13.23 -3.49 4.04
CA ASP A 798 -11.96 -3.22 4.73
C ASP A 798 -10.85 -4.19 4.31
N LEU A 799 -11.17 -5.47 4.07
CA LEU A 799 -10.19 -6.48 3.68
C LEU A 799 -9.75 -6.34 2.21
N GLY A 800 -10.69 -6.11 1.28
CA GLY A 800 -10.38 -5.86 -0.13
C GLY A 800 -9.58 -4.59 -0.31
N ARG A 801 -9.95 -3.51 0.39
CA ARG A 801 -9.16 -2.27 0.42
C ARG A 801 -7.76 -2.51 0.98
N TYR A 802 -7.66 -3.22 2.11
CA TYR A 802 -6.38 -3.60 2.70
C TYR A 802 -5.51 -4.34 1.69
N ALA A 803 -6.06 -5.31 0.95
CA ALA A 803 -5.30 -6.04 -0.05
C ALA A 803 -4.76 -5.13 -1.16
N VAL A 804 -5.60 -4.23 -1.71
CA VAL A 804 -5.17 -3.25 -2.73
C VAL A 804 -4.06 -2.35 -2.19
N GLU A 805 -4.26 -1.73 -1.03
CA GLU A 805 -3.27 -0.82 -0.44
C GLU A 805 -1.98 -1.57 -0.06
N LYS A 806 -2.08 -2.82 0.38
CA LYS A 806 -0.92 -3.64 0.76
C LYS A 806 -0.08 -3.98 -0.47
N LEU A 807 -0.69 -4.36 -1.59
CA LEU A 807 0.07 -4.57 -2.82
C LEU A 807 0.72 -3.26 -3.31
N ARG A 808 -0.02 -2.15 -3.31
CA ARG A 808 0.56 -0.85 -3.70
C ARG A 808 1.72 -0.41 -2.79
N ALA A 809 1.68 -0.73 -1.49
CA ALA A 809 2.76 -0.40 -0.56
C ALA A 809 4.07 -1.16 -0.84
N HIS A 810 3.98 -2.37 -1.43
CA HIS A 810 5.14 -3.22 -1.73
C HIS A 810 5.56 -3.19 -3.21
N CYS A 811 4.62 -2.96 -4.12
CA CYS A 811 4.84 -2.90 -5.56
C CYS A 811 5.08 -1.46 -6.01
N ARG A 812 6.35 -1.13 -6.28
CA ARG A 812 6.72 0.23 -6.72
C ARG A 812 6.31 0.55 -8.16
N ILE A 813 5.90 -0.46 -8.94
CA ILE A 813 5.25 -0.20 -10.23
C ILE A 813 3.88 0.45 -10.03
N LEU A 814 3.11 0.02 -9.03
CA LEU A 814 1.78 0.56 -8.74
C LEU A 814 1.82 1.88 -7.98
N GLU A 815 2.76 2.01 -7.03
CA GLU A 815 3.03 3.26 -6.32
C GLU A 815 4.53 3.59 -6.35
N PRO A 816 4.98 4.32 -7.38
CA PRO A 816 6.39 4.64 -7.56
C PRO A 816 6.87 5.75 -6.62
N VAL A 817 5.99 6.67 -6.24
CA VAL A 817 6.36 7.90 -5.51
C VAL A 817 5.93 7.85 -4.05
N ASP A 818 4.66 7.54 -3.78
CA ASP A 818 4.13 7.66 -2.42
C ASP A 818 4.47 6.45 -1.54
N LEU A 819 4.63 6.72 -0.24
CA LEU A 819 4.68 5.70 0.80
C LEU A 819 3.26 5.41 1.29
N ILE A 820 2.60 4.44 0.65
CA ILE A 820 1.28 4.02 1.10
C ILE A 820 1.39 3.30 2.43
N ASN A 821 0.56 3.72 3.39
CA ASN A 821 0.35 3.00 4.63
C ASN A 821 -0.94 2.17 4.54
N PRO A 822 -0.86 0.86 4.29
CA PRO A 822 -2.05 0.01 4.07
C PRO A 822 -2.90 -0.20 5.33
N TYR A 823 -2.44 0.27 6.48
CA TYR A 823 -3.16 0.15 7.75
C TYR A 823 -3.89 1.45 8.14
N ARG A 824 -3.94 2.48 7.29
CA ARG A 824 -4.58 3.79 7.60
C ARG A 824 -4.19 4.33 8.98
N ASN A 825 -2.91 4.29 9.32
CA ASN A 825 -2.38 4.69 10.63
C ASN A 825 -2.82 3.84 11.83
N ARG A 826 -3.56 2.72 11.65
CA ARG A 826 -3.83 1.74 12.74
C ARG A 826 -2.54 1.18 13.34
N ASP A 827 -1.56 0.86 12.48
CA ASP A 827 -0.20 0.46 12.89
C ASP A 827 0.58 1.59 13.58
N LEU A 828 0.24 2.85 13.29
CA LEU A 828 0.91 4.01 13.86
C LEU A 828 0.34 4.37 15.22
N GLY A 829 -0.90 3.98 15.57
CA GLY A 829 -1.50 4.32 16.86
C GLY A 829 -0.64 3.89 18.05
N GLY A 830 -0.07 2.68 17.99
CA GLY A 830 0.86 2.20 19.02
C GLY A 830 2.18 2.98 19.08
N PHE A 831 2.71 3.39 17.92
CA PHE A 831 3.96 4.15 17.86
C PHE A 831 3.76 5.65 18.15
N LEU A 832 2.63 6.23 17.79
CA LEU A 832 2.32 7.62 18.02
C LEU A 832 1.84 7.86 19.44
N GLY A 833 1.38 6.85 20.17
CA GLY A 833 0.82 7.01 21.51
C GLY A 833 -0.61 7.55 21.51
N SER A 834 -1.32 7.36 22.62
CA SER A 834 -2.70 7.83 22.85
C SER A 834 -2.77 9.09 23.74
N ASP A 835 -1.64 9.76 23.96
CA ASP A 835 -1.50 11.01 24.70
C ASP A 835 -1.79 12.23 23.79
N ALA A 836 -1.83 13.42 24.38
CA ALA A 836 -2.12 14.67 23.65
C ALA A 836 -1.13 14.96 22.51
N LEU A 837 0.14 14.55 22.65
CA LEU A 837 1.12 14.64 21.57
C LEU A 837 0.77 13.68 20.43
N GLY A 838 0.35 12.45 20.74
CA GLY A 838 -0.04 11.45 19.75
C GLY A 838 -1.25 11.89 18.92
N GLU A 839 -2.23 12.53 19.57
CA GLU A 839 -3.38 13.12 18.89
C GLU A 839 -3.01 14.28 17.95
N ARG A 840 -2.11 15.18 18.39
CA ARG A 840 -1.55 16.24 17.53
C ARG A 840 -0.85 15.65 16.31
N LEU A 841 0.05 14.70 16.52
CA LEU A 841 0.80 14.02 15.46
C LEU A 841 -0.11 13.25 14.48
N ALA A 842 -1.13 12.58 14.99
CA ALA A 842 -2.12 11.89 14.16
C ALA A 842 -2.91 12.87 13.28
N ARG A 843 -3.23 14.08 13.76
CA ARG A 843 -3.91 15.11 12.95
C ARG A 843 -3.06 15.59 11.77
N VAL A 844 -1.75 15.77 11.98
CA VAL A 844 -0.80 16.12 10.91
C VAL A 844 -0.75 15.02 9.82
N LEU A 845 -0.79 13.75 10.22
CA LEU A 845 -0.80 12.62 9.29
C LEU A 845 -2.17 12.35 8.64
N ALA A 846 -3.28 12.70 9.29
CA ALA A 846 -4.63 12.38 8.82
C ALA A 846 -5.11 13.23 7.62
N ARG A 847 -4.41 14.32 7.28
CA ARG A 847 -4.75 15.20 6.17
C ARG A 847 -3.66 15.15 5.09
N PRO A 848 -3.63 14.12 4.22
CA PRO A 848 -2.65 14.04 3.14
C PRO A 848 -2.82 15.18 2.11
N ASP A 849 -4.04 15.62 1.86
CA ASP A 849 -4.36 16.58 0.78
C ASP A 849 -4.17 18.07 1.15
N LEU A 850 -3.94 18.38 2.43
CA LEU A 850 -3.79 19.76 2.91
C LEU A 850 -2.38 19.97 3.46
N ALA A 851 -1.78 21.13 3.14
CA ALA A 851 -0.55 21.55 3.78
C ALA A 851 -0.80 21.68 5.31
N PRO A 852 0.06 21.08 6.16
CA PRO A 852 -0.09 21.21 7.60
C PRO A 852 0.13 22.67 8.03
N ASP A 853 -0.51 23.08 9.13
CA ASP A 853 -0.39 24.44 9.65
C ASP A 853 1.08 24.73 10.04
N PRO A 854 1.74 25.75 9.44
CA PRO A 854 3.11 26.10 9.77
C PRO A 854 3.33 26.40 11.27
N GLY A 855 2.32 26.95 11.95
CA GLY A 855 2.37 27.22 13.39
C GLY A 855 2.42 25.93 14.21
N GLU A 856 1.59 24.95 13.86
CA GLU A 856 1.56 23.63 14.51
C GLU A 856 2.88 22.88 14.30
N ILE A 857 3.44 22.93 13.08
CA ILE A 857 4.70 22.27 12.75
C ILE A 857 5.89 22.88 13.52
N ARG A 858 6.02 24.22 13.53
CA ARG A 858 7.07 24.89 14.32
C ARG A 858 6.91 24.63 15.81
N GLY A 859 5.67 24.59 16.31
CA GLY A 859 5.38 24.24 17.70
C GLY A 859 5.86 22.82 18.05
N LEU A 860 5.57 21.83 17.21
CA LEU A 860 6.05 20.45 17.42
C LEU A 860 7.59 20.35 17.42
N LEU A 861 8.25 21.11 16.55
CA LEU A 861 9.71 21.17 16.47
C LEU A 861 10.33 21.83 17.72
N ALA A 862 9.72 22.92 18.19
CA ALA A 862 10.12 23.59 19.42
C ALA A 862 9.91 22.68 20.65
N ASP A 863 8.77 21.97 20.72
CA ASP A 863 8.49 21.00 21.77
C ASP A 863 9.56 19.89 21.80
N ALA A 864 9.94 19.35 20.63
CA ALA A 864 10.96 18.32 20.51
C ALA A 864 12.39 18.82 20.82
N ALA A 865 12.68 20.09 20.52
CA ALA A 865 13.97 20.71 20.83
C ALA A 865 14.10 21.07 22.32
N ALA A 866 13.00 21.48 22.95
CA ALA A 866 12.96 21.84 24.37
C ALA A 866 13.07 20.61 25.29
N ASP A 867 12.48 19.47 24.89
CA ASP A 867 12.55 18.21 25.64
C ASP A 867 12.86 17.03 24.71
N PRO A 868 14.15 16.79 24.36
CA PRO A 868 14.56 15.73 23.43
C PRO A 868 14.62 14.36 24.11
N THR A 869 13.49 13.93 24.68
CA THR A 869 13.34 12.64 25.37
C THR A 869 12.92 11.52 24.41
N ALA A 870 13.02 10.27 24.87
CA ALA A 870 12.54 9.13 24.10
C ALA A 870 11.03 9.20 23.82
N SER A 871 10.25 9.85 24.68
CA SER A 871 8.79 9.97 24.51
C SER A 871 8.34 11.04 23.52
N THR A 872 9.22 11.94 23.08
CA THR A 872 8.87 13.09 22.22
C THR A 872 9.59 13.02 20.87
N LEU A 873 10.94 12.98 20.88
CA LEU A 873 11.77 13.19 19.69
C LEU A 873 11.53 12.16 18.58
N PRO A 874 11.50 10.83 18.83
CA PRO A 874 11.28 9.84 17.78
C PRO A 874 9.95 10.03 17.04
N ARG A 875 8.90 10.42 17.77
CA ARG A 875 7.54 10.53 17.24
C ARG A 875 7.38 11.79 16.40
N VAL A 876 7.89 12.92 16.90
CA VAL A 876 7.86 14.19 16.18
C VAL A 876 8.70 14.09 14.91
N VAL A 877 9.95 13.64 15.02
CA VAL A 877 10.83 13.51 13.85
C VAL A 877 10.26 12.55 12.82
N PHE A 878 9.71 11.40 13.25
CA PHE A 878 9.04 10.46 12.34
C PHE A 878 7.95 11.15 11.52
N VAL A 879 7.03 11.88 12.17
CA VAL A 879 5.92 12.55 11.47
C VAL A 879 6.42 13.68 10.57
N LEU A 880 7.37 14.48 11.06
CA LEU A 880 7.88 15.61 10.28
C LEU A 880 8.61 15.15 9.03
N VAL A 881 9.45 14.10 9.09
CA VAL A 881 10.15 13.59 7.91
C VAL A 881 9.17 12.91 6.93
N GLU A 882 8.14 12.22 7.43
CA GLU A 882 7.09 11.62 6.58
C GLU A 882 6.21 12.67 5.89
N THR A 883 6.08 13.87 6.48
CA THR A 883 5.29 14.97 5.91
C THR A 883 6.12 16.03 5.22
N ALA A 884 7.45 15.96 5.32
CA ALA A 884 8.43 16.94 4.86
C ALA A 884 8.35 17.36 3.39
N PRO A 885 7.94 16.52 2.41
CA PRO A 885 7.72 17.00 1.04
C PRO A 885 6.70 18.14 0.93
N ARG A 886 5.86 18.33 1.96
CA ARG A 886 4.83 19.36 2.06
C ARG A 886 5.20 20.47 3.06
N LEU A 887 6.35 20.37 3.71
CA LEU A 887 6.82 21.33 4.71
C LEU A 887 7.70 22.40 4.07
N ASP A 888 7.86 23.50 4.79
CA ASP A 888 8.81 24.54 4.43
C ASP A 888 10.25 23.97 4.37
N PRO A 889 11.09 24.37 3.40
CA PRO A 889 12.47 23.89 3.29
C PRO A 889 13.32 24.15 4.54
N GLN A 890 13.09 25.24 5.29
CA GLN A 890 13.81 25.50 6.55
C GLN A 890 13.44 24.47 7.61
N VAL A 891 12.16 24.17 7.76
CA VAL A 891 11.70 23.11 8.68
C VAL A 891 12.34 21.77 8.32
N SER A 892 12.40 21.44 7.03
CA SER A 892 13.09 20.23 6.57
C SER A 892 14.59 20.26 6.91
N ALA A 893 15.25 21.41 6.77
CA ALA A 893 16.66 21.59 7.10
C ALA A 893 16.97 21.42 8.60
N ASP A 894 16.02 21.80 9.46
CA ASP A 894 16.14 21.68 10.91
C ASP A 894 15.87 20.25 11.42
N VAL A 895 14.98 19.50 10.75
CA VAL A 895 14.63 18.13 11.15
C VAL A 895 15.70 17.11 10.76
N LEU A 896 16.33 17.26 9.59
CA LEU A 896 17.29 16.26 9.07
C LEU A 896 18.44 15.92 10.05
N PRO A 897 19.11 16.89 10.72
CA PRO A 897 20.16 16.59 11.69
C PRO A 897 19.65 15.83 12.93
N LEU A 898 18.36 15.90 13.26
CA LEU A 898 17.77 15.22 14.41
C LEU A 898 17.45 13.75 14.15
N VAL A 899 17.45 13.31 12.88
CA VAL A 899 17.05 11.95 12.47
C VAL A 899 17.90 10.85 13.12
N PRO A 900 19.25 10.90 13.10
CA PRO A 900 20.06 9.85 13.73
C PRO A 900 19.78 9.74 15.23
N ARG A 901 19.66 10.88 15.93
CA ARG A 901 19.36 10.91 17.36
C ARG A 901 17.97 10.36 17.68
N ALA A 902 16.96 10.70 16.87
CA ALA A 902 15.61 10.17 16.98
C ALA A 902 15.59 8.64 16.82
N ILE A 903 16.38 8.10 15.87
CA ILE A 903 16.53 6.65 15.67
C ILE A 903 17.17 5.99 16.90
N GLU A 904 18.19 6.60 17.51
CA GLU A 904 18.81 6.04 18.73
C GLU A 904 17.87 6.00 19.93
N LEU A 905 16.92 6.94 20.04
CA LEU A 905 15.93 6.97 21.12
C LEU A 905 14.69 6.09 20.84
N THR A 906 14.52 5.61 19.60
CA THR A 906 13.38 4.77 19.20
C THR A 906 13.24 3.46 19.99
N PRO A 907 14.31 2.69 20.29
CA PRO A 907 14.20 1.46 21.09
C PRO A 907 13.58 1.71 22.48
N GLU A 908 13.94 2.82 23.13
CA GLU A 908 13.42 3.17 24.45
C GLU A 908 11.92 3.47 24.41
N TRP A 909 11.50 4.28 23.43
CA TRP A 909 10.08 4.56 23.20
C TRP A 909 9.27 3.31 22.90
N VAL A 910 9.75 2.47 21.99
CA VAL A 910 9.04 1.25 21.56
C VAL A 910 8.84 0.30 22.74
N ARG A 911 9.82 0.16 23.64
CA ARG A 911 9.69 -0.67 24.85
C ARG A 911 8.59 -0.18 25.80
N VAL A 912 8.38 1.13 25.90
CA VAL A 912 7.42 1.73 26.84
C VAL A 912 6.02 1.82 26.24
N ALA A 913 5.91 2.23 24.99
CA ALA A 913 4.63 2.61 24.38
C ALA A 913 3.98 1.51 23.52
N VAL A 914 4.77 0.61 22.93
CA VAL A 914 4.26 -0.39 21.98
C VAL A 914 4.11 -1.74 22.68
N GLN A 915 2.88 -2.17 22.89
CA GLN A 915 2.58 -3.53 23.36
C GLN A 915 2.84 -4.54 22.22
N THR A 916 4.07 -5.02 22.09
CA THR A 916 4.48 -6.00 21.07
C THR A 916 5.35 -7.11 21.68
N THR A 917 5.21 -8.31 21.15
CA THR A 917 6.08 -9.47 21.47
C THR A 917 7.48 -9.33 20.88
N ASP A 918 7.68 -8.47 19.87
CA ASP A 918 8.98 -8.20 19.26
C ASP A 918 9.22 -6.69 19.09
N PRO A 919 9.76 -6.02 20.14
CA PRO A 919 10.15 -4.61 20.08
C PRO A 919 11.25 -4.32 19.06
N ALA A 920 12.17 -5.27 18.85
CA ALA A 920 13.31 -5.08 17.96
C ALA A 920 12.89 -4.95 16.50
N ALA A 921 11.93 -5.76 16.04
CA ALA A 921 11.36 -5.64 14.70
C ALA A 921 10.64 -4.30 14.48
N VAL A 922 9.97 -3.76 15.50
CA VAL A 922 9.30 -2.47 15.43
C VAL A 922 10.30 -1.32 15.33
N THR A 923 11.31 -1.30 16.20
CA THR A 923 12.42 -0.33 16.13
C THR A 923 13.10 -0.36 14.77
N LYS A 924 13.39 -1.57 14.28
CA LYS A 924 13.97 -1.82 12.96
C LYS A 924 13.16 -1.14 11.85
N ARG A 925 11.84 -1.42 11.83
CA ARG A 925 10.89 -0.89 10.84
C ARG A 925 10.83 0.64 10.84
N PHE A 926 10.69 1.26 12.01
CA PHE A 926 10.56 2.72 12.12
C PHE A 926 11.88 3.45 11.86
N GLY A 927 13.02 2.89 12.30
CA GLY A 927 14.34 3.45 12.03
C GLY A 927 14.67 3.51 10.55
N ALA A 928 14.48 2.39 9.82
CA ALA A 928 14.69 2.35 8.38
C ALA A 928 13.77 3.31 7.62
N ARG A 929 12.51 3.43 8.06
CA ARG A 929 11.53 4.34 7.45
C ARG A 929 11.92 5.81 7.64
N MET A 930 12.31 6.23 8.85
CA MET A 930 12.82 7.58 9.10
C MET A 930 14.04 7.90 8.24
N MET A 931 15.01 6.98 8.16
CA MET A 931 16.22 7.19 7.36
C MET A 931 15.93 7.29 5.85
N THR A 932 15.02 6.45 5.34
CA THR A 932 14.58 6.52 3.93
C THR A 932 13.91 7.85 3.62
N ALA A 933 12.98 8.27 4.48
CA ALA A 933 12.27 9.53 4.30
C ALA A 933 13.23 10.73 4.40
N ALA A 934 14.23 10.67 5.31
CA ALA A 934 15.26 11.70 5.43
C ALA A 934 16.10 11.84 4.15
N CYS A 935 16.49 10.72 3.53
CA CYS A 935 17.18 10.73 2.25
C CYS A 935 16.34 11.40 1.16
N HIS A 936 15.06 11.02 1.06
CA HIS A 936 14.15 11.59 0.07
C HIS A 936 14.00 13.12 0.22
N VAL A 937 13.79 13.58 1.46
CA VAL A 937 13.65 15.01 1.79
C VAL A 937 14.92 15.80 1.49
N ALA A 938 16.07 15.26 1.88
CA ALA A 938 17.36 15.91 1.65
C ALA A 938 17.64 16.13 0.17
N VAL A 939 17.33 15.15 -0.68
CA VAL A 939 17.47 15.28 -2.14
C VAL A 939 16.42 16.23 -2.72
N LEU A 940 15.15 16.09 -2.34
CA LEU A 940 14.05 16.90 -2.88
C LEU A 940 14.28 18.40 -2.61
N ALA A 941 14.60 18.75 -1.37
CA ALA A 941 14.84 20.14 -0.96
C ALA A 941 16.28 20.62 -1.23
N HIS A 942 17.16 19.74 -1.73
CA HIS A 942 18.59 19.99 -1.92
C HIS A 942 19.28 20.59 -0.68
N LEU A 943 19.35 19.80 0.39
CA LEU A 943 19.88 20.20 1.70
C LEU A 943 21.20 19.44 2.05
N PRO A 944 22.29 19.64 1.30
CA PRO A 944 23.52 18.88 1.49
C PRO A 944 24.17 19.13 2.86
N ASP A 945 24.14 20.36 3.39
CA ASP A 945 24.76 20.67 4.69
C ASP A 945 23.99 20.07 5.89
N SER A 946 22.65 20.08 5.84
CA SER A 946 21.84 19.45 6.90
C SER A 946 21.95 17.92 6.85
N PHE A 947 21.98 17.34 5.65
CA PHE A 947 22.19 15.89 5.52
C PHE A 947 23.62 15.46 5.86
N ARG A 948 24.63 16.30 5.58
CA ARG A 948 26.02 16.08 6.03
C ARG A 948 26.08 15.92 7.54
N ARG A 949 25.43 16.81 8.30
CA ARG A 949 25.35 16.70 9.78
C ARG A 949 24.70 15.38 10.23
N ALA A 950 23.69 14.91 9.52
CA ALA A 950 23.08 13.60 9.79
C ALA A 950 24.05 12.45 9.49
N ALA A 951 24.80 12.53 8.37
CA ALA A 951 25.81 11.53 8.01
C ALA A 951 26.99 11.51 8.99
N ASP A 952 27.44 12.68 9.48
CA ASP A 952 28.47 12.81 10.52
C ASP A 952 28.03 12.13 11.82
N ALA A 953 26.77 12.32 12.23
CA ALA A 953 26.22 11.66 13.40
C ALA A 953 26.17 10.13 13.23
N VAL A 954 25.89 9.63 12.02
CA VAL A 954 25.96 8.18 11.71
C VAL A 954 27.42 7.69 11.77
N LEU A 955 28.37 8.45 11.21
CA LEU A 955 29.80 8.13 11.28
C LEU A 955 30.28 7.99 12.73
N ILE A 956 29.91 8.94 13.58
CA ILE A 956 30.20 8.88 15.03
C ILE A 956 29.53 7.65 15.67
N ALA A 957 28.30 7.34 15.27
CA ALA A 957 27.58 6.18 15.79
C ALA A 957 28.17 4.83 15.35
N CYS A 958 28.97 4.78 14.27
CA CYS A 958 29.70 3.58 13.87
C CYS A 958 30.69 3.11 14.95
N ASP A 959 31.23 4.04 15.75
CA ASP A 959 32.16 3.73 16.84
C ASP A 959 31.42 3.16 18.08
N THR A 960 30.08 3.15 18.06
CA THR A 960 29.23 2.63 19.14
C THR A 960 28.62 1.27 18.77
N PRO A 961 29.00 0.17 19.42
CA PRO A 961 28.46 -1.16 19.12
C PRO A 961 26.94 -1.21 19.27
N GLY A 962 26.25 -1.72 18.24
CA GLY A 962 24.80 -1.94 18.27
C GLY A 962 23.95 -0.69 18.08
N SER A 963 24.53 0.43 17.63
CA SER A 963 23.82 1.66 17.25
C SER A 963 22.58 1.37 16.37
N SER A 964 21.45 2.00 16.73
CA SER A 964 20.21 1.84 15.97
C SER A 964 20.24 2.62 14.65
N SER A 965 20.95 3.75 14.60
CA SER A 965 21.12 4.55 13.40
C SER A 965 21.98 3.84 12.36
N VAL A 966 23.08 3.20 12.78
CA VAL A 966 23.89 2.32 11.90
C VAL A 966 23.04 1.19 11.33
N ARG A 967 22.29 0.48 12.19
CA ARG A 967 21.38 -0.58 11.74
C ARG A 967 20.31 -0.09 10.76
N ALA A 968 19.80 1.12 10.95
CA ALA A 968 18.85 1.73 10.04
C ALA A 968 19.49 2.03 8.68
N VAL A 969 20.70 2.60 8.66
CA VAL A 969 21.46 2.87 7.43
C VAL A 969 21.72 1.59 6.66
N GLU A 970 22.10 0.51 7.30
CA GLU A 970 22.42 -0.74 6.60
C GLU A 970 21.20 -1.37 5.93
N GLN A 971 20.01 -1.21 6.53
CA GLN A 971 18.77 -1.66 5.92
C GLN A 971 18.36 -0.84 4.71
N VAL A 972 18.83 0.40 4.62
CA VAL A 972 18.48 1.35 3.56
C VAL A 972 19.73 1.83 2.81
N ALA A 973 20.79 1.02 2.83
CA ALA A 973 22.12 1.41 2.39
C ALA A 973 22.10 1.87 0.92
N GLY A 974 21.38 1.17 0.05
CA GLY A 974 21.22 1.59 -1.36
C GLY A 974 20.67 3.02 -1.51
N PRO A 975 19.45 3.32 -1.02
CA PRO A 975 18.90 4.67 -1.00
C PRO A 975 19.80 5.70 -0.30
N PHE A 976 20.44 5.32 0.82
CA PHE A 976 21.27 6.22 1.62
C PHE A 976 22.57 6.62 0.91
N PHE A 977 23.32 5.67 0.37
CA PHE A 977 24.54 5.97 -0.39
C PHE A 977 24.24 6.70 -1.70
N ARG A 978 23.12 6.39 -2.35
CA ARG A 978 22.65 7.17 -3.52
C ARG A 978 22.32 8.61 -3.13
N CYS A 979 21.65 8.82 -2.00
CA CYS A 979 21.38 10.15 -1.45
C CYS A 979 22.67 10.95 -1.22
N LEU A 980 23.67 10.35 -0.56
CA LEU A 980 24.97 10.98 -0.33
C LEU A 980 25.62 11.44 -1.63
N ARG A 981 25.61 10.61 -2.69
CA ARG A 981 26.17 10.99 -3.99
C ARG A 981 25.42 12.12 -4.67
N ARG A 982 24.08 12.05 -4.72
CA ARG A 982 23.22 13.12 -5.30
C ARG A 982 23.37 14.46 -4.59
N LEU A 983 23.87 14.45 -3.36
CA LEU A 983 24.20 15.63 -2.55
C LEU A 983 25.69 16.01 -2.59
N GLY A 984 26.52 15.31 -3.37
CA GLY A 984 27.96 15.57 -3.51
C GLY A 984 28.83 15.10 -2.33
N LEU A 985 28.31 14.24 -1.46
CA LEU A 985 28.97 13.76 -0.23
C LEU A 985 29.78 12.47 -0.45
N HIS A 986 30.62 12.44 -1.49
CA HIS A 986 31.39 11.24 -1.88
C HIS A 986 32.38 10.76 -0.83
N SER A 987 33.01 11.69 -0.10
CA SER A 987 33.94 11.38 0.99
C SER A 987 33.24 10.64 2.12
N HIS A 988 32.07 11.13 2.55
CA HIS A 988 31.27 10.53 3.62
C HIS A 988 30.75 9.16 3.19
N ALA A 989 30.31 9.02 1.93
CA ALA A 989 29.91 7.72 1.39
C ALA A 989 31.06 6.70 1.44
N SER A 990 32.28 7.11 1.04
CA SER A 990 33.45 6.23 1.03
C SER A 990 33.91 5.86 2.45
N GLU A 991 33.90 6.83 3.37
CA GLU A 991 34.27 6.61 4.77
C GLU A 991 33.28 5.68 5.48
N LEU A 992 31.97 5.92 5.31
CA LEU A 992 30.92 5.05 5.87
C LEU A 992 31.00 3.64 5.30
N LEU A 993 31.22 3.47 3.99
CA LEU A 993 31.42 2.14 3.41
C LEU A 993 32.62 1.42 4.02
N GLY A 994 33.74 2.12 4.20
CA GLY A 994 34.94 1.55 4.81
C GLY A 994 34.75 1.13 6.27
N ARG A 995 33.98 1.89 7.06
CA ARG A 995 33.69 1.55 8.46
C ARG A 995 32.65 0.45 8.64
N LEU A 996 31.67 0.37 7.73
CA LEU A 996 30.57 -0.60 7.82
C LEU A 996 30.94 -1.98 7.24
N ASP A 997 31.94 -2.06 6.37
CA ASP A 997 32.41 -3.31 5.76
C ASP A 997 33.41 -4.06 6.67
N GLU A 998 32.90 -4.66 7.75
CA GLU A 998 33.69 -5.44 8.72
C GLU A 998 33.95 -6.91 8.28
N GLY A 999 33.60 -7.30 7.04
CA GLY A 999 33.87 -8.65 6.53
C GLY A 999 33.06 -9.80 7.19
N ASN A 1000 31.91 -9.48 7.79
CA ASN A 1000 31.04 -10.44 8.48
C ASN A 1000 30.25 -11.38 7.55
N SER A 1001 29.62 -12.40 8.13
CA SER A 1001 28.77 -13.39 7.42
C SER A 1001 27.62 -12.70 6.66
N PRO A 1002 27.31 -13.13 5.42
CA PRO A 1002 26.39 -12.43 4.53
C PRO A 1002 24.93 -12.52 5.00
N GLY A 1003 24.30 -11.38 5.28
CA GLY A 1003 22.87 -11.22 5.54
C GLY A 1003 22.26 -10.09 4.71
N PRO A 1004 20.96 -9.77 4.92
CA PRO A 1004 20.28 -8.68 4.21
C PRO A 1004 20.94 -7.31 4.41
N ARG A 1005 21.64 -7.13 5.55
CA ARG A 1005 22.40 -5.93 5.94
C ARG A 1005 23.60 -5.71 5.01
N GLU A 1006 24.41 -6.76 4.84
CA GLU A 1006 25.64 -6.75 4.06
C GLU A 1006 25.35 -6.57 2.56
N LEU A 1007 24.24 -7.13 2.08
CA LEU A 1007 23.78 -6.90 0.70
C LEU A 1007 23.41 -5.44 0.40
N GLY A 1008 22.96 -4.70 1.41
CA GLY A 1008 22.80 -3.25 1.31
C GLY A 1008 24.12 -2.53 1.05
N LEU A 1009 25.20 -2.95 1.71
CA LEU A 1009 26.55 -2.41 1.49
C LEU A 1009 27.09 -2.77 0.11
N ALA A 1010 26.76 -3.95 -0.42
CA ALA A 1010 27.11 -4.34 -1.79
C ALA A 1010 26.56 -3.35 -2.83
N VAL A 1011 25.33 -2.85 -2.65
CA VAL A 1011 24.77 -1.78 -3.48
C VAL A 1011 25.63 -0.52 -3.42
N GLY A 1012 26.07 -0.13 -2.21
CA GLY A 1012 26.98 0.99 -2.02
C GLY A 1012 28.32 0.80 -2.73
N TRP A 1013 28.91 -0.39 -2.68
CA TRP A 1013 30.15 -0.72 -3.40
C TRP A 1013 29.98 -0.66 -4.92
N PHE A 1014 28.89 -1.20 -5.47
CA PHE A 1014 28.58 -1.09 -6.89
C PHE A 1014 28.32 0.36 -7.32
N ALA A 1015 27.68 1.16 -6.47
CA ALA A 1015 27.52 2.59 -6.70
C ALA A 1015 28.90 3.28 -6.71
N ALA A 1016 29.77 2.98 -5.75
CA ALA A 1016 31.14 3.50 -5.69
C ALA A 1016 32.06 3.03 -6.84
N GLY A 1017 31.62 2.09 -7.68
CA GLY A 1017 32.39 1.54 -8.79
C GLY A 1017 33.38 0.45 -8.40
N ASN A 1018 33.33 -0.05 -7.16
CA ASN A 1018 34.16 -1.17 -6.69
C ASN A 1018 33.41 -2.49 -6.89
N GLU A 1019 33.48 -3.02 -8.12
CA GLU A 1019 32.77 -4.24 -8.50
C GLU A 1019 33.24 -5.46 -7.73
N ASP A 1020 34.53 -5.55 -7.40
CA ASP A 1020 35.11 -6.70 -6.68
C ASP A 1020 34.52 -6.81 -5.27
N ALA A 1021 34.46 -5.69 -4.53
CA ALA A 1021 33.88 -5.66 -3.19
C ALA A 1021 32.39 -6.03 -3.21
N GLY A 1022 31.61 -5.46 -4.14
CA GLY A 1022 30.19 -5.82 -4.29
C GLY A 1022 29.99 -7.29 -4.66
N ASN A 1023 30.81 -7.83 -5.57
CA ASN A 1023 30.72 -9.21 -6.02
C ASN A 1023 31.09 -10.22 -4.91
N ARG A 1024 32.04 -9.90 -4.02
CA ARG A 1024 32.34 -10.74 -2.84
C ARG A 1024 31.10 -10.96 -1.98
N THR A 1025 30.39 -9.87 -1.63
CA THR A 1025 29.19 -9.95 -0.80
C THR A 1025 28.04 -10.67 -1.51
N LEU A 1026 27.86 -10.45 -2.81
CA LEU A 1026 26.88 -11.20 -3.59
C LEU A 1026 27.20 -12.70 -3.64
N ASN A 1027 28.47 -13.10 -3.79
CA ASN A 1027 28.86 -14.50 -3.82
C ASN A 1027 28.55 -15.18 -2.48
N ALA A 1028 28.91 -14.53 -1.37
CA ALA A 1028 28.65 -15.03 -0.04
C ALA A 1028 27.13 -15.20 0.21
N ALA A 1029 26.31 -14.23 -0.19
CA ALA A 1029 24.85 -14.33 -0.08
C ALA A 1029 24.26 -15.43 -0.97
N ARG A 1030 24.80 -15.63 -2.17
CA ARG A 1030 24.41 -16.72 -3.09
C ARG A 1030 24.70 -18.08 -2.46
N ASP A 1031 25.86 -18.26 -1.85
CA ASP A 1031 26.23 -19.50 -1.16
C ASP A 1031 25.32 -19.74 0.05
N ARG A 1032 24.97 -18.70 0.80
CA ARG A 1032 24.00 -18.83 1.90
C ARG A 1032 22.60 -19.20 1.42
N LEU A 1033 22.12 -18.64 0.31
CA LEU A 1033 20.80 -18.95 -0.25
C LEU A 1033 20.71 -20.37 -0.80
N PHE A 1034 21.74 -20.87 -1.48
CA PHE A 1034 21.63 -22.10 -2.28
C PHE A 1034 22.54 -23.26 -1.87
N VAL A 1035 23.58 -23.02 -1.07
CA VAL A 1035 24.54 -24.06 -0.63
C VAL A 1035 24.36 -24.36 0.85
N SER A 1036 24.54 -23.35 1.72
CA SER A 1036 24.38 -23.53 3.16
C SER A 1036 22.91 -23.67 3.58
N GLY A 1037 22.01 -23.04 2.81
CA GLY A 1037 20.58 -22.99 3.10
C GLY A 1037 20.24 -22.05 4.27
N VAL A 1038 19.01 -21.54 4.26
CA VAL A 1038 18.45 -20.76 5.37
C VAL A 1038 17.18 -21.47 5.82
N PRO A 1039 17.10 -22.03 7.04
CA PRO A 1039 15.98 -22.86 7.47
C PRO A 1039 14.69 -22.06 7.71
N ASP A 1040 14.78 -20.81 8.14
CA ASP A 1040 13.62 -19.93 8.33
C ASP A 1040 13.18 -19.29 7.00
N ASP A 1041 11.92 -19.49 6.62
CA ASP A 1041 11.35 -18.95 5.39
C ASP A 1041 11.29 -17.42 5.39
N ARG A 1042 11.11 -16.79 6.57
CA ARG A 1042 11.08 -15.30 6.67
C ARG A 1042 12.46 -14.71 6.44
N GLU A 1043 13.49 -15.26 7.07
CA GLU A 1043 14.88 -14.86 6.84
C GLU A 1043 15.29 -15.13 5.38
N ARG A 1044 14.92 -16.30 4.82
CA ARG A 1044 15.17 -16.64 3.41
C ARG A 1044 14.53 -15.63 2.45
N THR A 1045 13.28 -15.22 2.73
CA THR A 1045 12.56 -14.21 1.93
C THR A 1045 13.27 -12.85 1.99
N ALA A 1046 13.67 -12.40 3.18
CA ALA A 1046 14.37 -11.13 3.34
C ALA A 1046 15.73 -11.14 2.62
N LEU A 1047 16.47 -12.26 2.70
CA LEU A 1047 17.75 -12.43 2.02
C LEU A 1047 17.58 -12.46 0.50
N ALA A 1048 16.57 -13.17 -0.02
CA ALA A 1048 16.28 -13.22 -1.46
C ALA A 1048 15.90 -11.85 -2.03
N LEU A 1049 15.07 -11.07 -1.31
CA LEU A 1049 14.71 -9.71 -1.70
C LEU A 1049 15.95 -8.79 -1.73
N ALA A 1050 16.76 -8.80 -0.66
CA ALA A 1050 17.98 -8.00 -0.61
C ALA A 1050 18.98 -8.42 -1.70
N TYR A 1051 19.04 -9.72 -2.01
CA TYR A 1051 19.93 -10.26 -3.05
C TYR A 1051 19.47 -9.82 -4.45
N ALA A 1052 18.16 -9.83 -4.72
CA ALA A 1052 17.61 -9.32 -5.98
C ALA A 1052 17.91 -7.83 -6.19
N VAL A 1053 17.73 -7.00 -5.14
CA VAL A 1053 18.08 -5.57 -5.17
C VAL A 1053 19.58 -5.40 -5.46
N ALA A 1054 20.45 -6.04 -4.68
CA ALA A 1054 21.90 -5.90 -4.84
C ALA A 1054 22.41 -6.39 -6.21
N THR A 1055 21.82 -7.48 -6.71
CA THR A 1055 22.16 -8.03 -8.04
C THR A 1055 21.77 -7.08 -9.17
N GLY A 1056 20.70 -6.29 -9.00
CA GLY A 1056 20.31 -5.25 -9.97
C GLY A 1056 21.37 -4.16 -10.17
N HIS A 1057 22.26 -3.97 -9.20
CA HIS A 1057 23.35 -3.00 -9.29
C HIS A 1057 24.65 -3.56 -9.89
N ALA A 1058 24.75 -4.89 -10.01
CA ALA A 1058 25.90 -5.59 -10.57
C ALA A 1058 25.92 -5.53 -12.12
N PRO A 1059 27.08 -5.80 -12.75
CA PRO A 1059 27.18 -5.82 -14.21
C PRO A 1059 26.18 -6.79 -14.86
N PRO A 1060 25.51 -6.44 -15.98
CA PRO A 1060 24.44 -7.26 -16.58
C PRO A 1060 24.82 -8.71 -16.88
N ARG A 1061 26.08 -8.97 -17.28
CA ARG A 1061 26.60 -10.32 -17.55
C ARG A 1061 26.55 -11.24 -16.32
N ILE A 1062 26.69 -10.66 -15.13
CA ILE A 1062 26.63 -11.37 -13.85
C ILE A 1062 25.19 -11.37 -13.34
N ALA A 1063 24.51 -10.23 -13.44
CA ALA A 1063 23.21 -10.01 -12.85
C ALA A 1063 22.10 -10.88 -13.46
N LEU A 1064 21.97 -10.95 -14.78
CA LEU A 1064 20.87 -11.71 -15.42
C LEU A 1064 20.91 -13.21 -15.08
N GLY A 1065 22.10 -13.81 -15.10
CA GLY A 1065 22.26 -15.23 -14.74
C GLY A 1065 21.89 -15.50 -13.29
N ARG A 1066 22.24 -14.59 -12.36
CA ARG A 1066 21.93 -14.71 -10.93
C ARG A 1066 20.46 -14.48 -10.61
N LEU A 1067 19.83 -13.53 -11.29
CA LEU A 1067 18.39 -13.27 -11.16
C LEU A 1067 17.56 -14.45 -11.70
N GLU A 1068 18.01 -15.09 -12.77
CA GLU A 1068 17.38 -16.31 -13.30
C GLU A 1068 17.59 -17.50 -12.35
N GLU A 1069 18.79 -17.65 -11.78
CA GLU A 1069 19.11 -18.68 -10.79
C GLU A 1069 18.19 -18.62 -9.56
N LEU A 1070 17.77 -17.43 -9.12
CA LEU A 1070 16.77 -17.29 -8.05
C LEU A 1070 15.51 -18.09 -8.37
N PHE A 1071 14.88 -17.90 -9.51
CA PHE A 1071 13.62 -18.62 -9.81
C PHE A 1071 13.84 -20.10 -10.14
N LEU A 1072 15.06 -20.51 -10.52
CA LEU A 1072 15.39 -21.91 -10.78
C LEU A 1072 15.69 -22.71 -9.50
N ARG A 1073 16.39 -22.11 -8.52
CA ARG A 1073 16.93 -22.82 -7.35
C ARG A 1073 16.34 -22.40 -6.02
N LEU A 1074 15.74 -21.20 -5.91
CA LEU A 1074 15.23 -20.70 -4.64
C LEU A 1074 14.10 -21.62 -4.15
N ASP A 1075 14.25 -22.06 -2.91
CA ASP A 1075 13.21 -22.84 -2.24
C ASP A 1075 12.01 -21.96 -1.85
N ILE A 1076 10.94 -22.57 -1.35
CA ILE A 1076 9.69 -21.88 -1.00
C ILE A 1076 9.99 -20.69 -0.07
N ILE A 1077 9.53 -19.49 -0.41
CA ILE A 1077 9.64 -18.30 0.47
C ILE A 1077 8.37 -18.15 1.33
N SER A 1078 8.36 -17.22 2.28
CA SER A 1078 7.22 -17.00 3.17
C SER A 1078 5.96 -16.68 2.36
N ALA A 1079 5.00 -17.62 2.34
CA ALA A 1079 3.72 -17.47 1.65
C ALA A 1079 2.57 -17.02 2.56
N HIS A 1080 2.83 -16.69 3.82
CA HIS A 1080 1.79 -16.33 4.80
C HIS A 1080 1.30 -14.89 4.62
N GLY A 1081 -0.03 -14.66 4.65
CA GLY A 1081 -0.58 -13.31 4.82
C GLY A 1081 -2.06 -13.18 4.45
N ALA A 1082 -2.75 -12.23 5.07
CA ALA A 1082 -4.18 -11.95 4.86
C ALA A 1082 -4.57 -11.53 3.42
N THR A 1083 -3.58 -11.32 2.54
CA THR A 1083 -3.78 -11.03 1.11
C THR A 1083 -3.97 -12.26 0.25
N ASN A 1084 -3.62 -13.46 0.75
CA ASN A 1084 -3.71 -14.75 0.06
C ASN A 1084 -5.12 -15.12 -0.42
N ARG A 1085 -6.14 -14.42 0.07
CA ARG A 1085 -7.51 -14.53 -0.45
C ARG A 1085 -7.63 -14.02 -1.90
N TYR A 1086 -6.73 -13.14 -2.32
CA TYR A 1086 -6.69 -12.47 -3.63
C TYR A 1086 -5.41 -12.75 -4.41
N PHE A 1087 -4.25 -12.76 -3.74
CA PHE A 1087 -2.93 -13.03 -4.33
C PHE A 1087 -1.91 -13.27 -3.20
N THR A 1088 -0.80 -13.93 -3.49
CA THR A 1088 0.29 -14.12 -2.52
C THR A 1088 1.34 -13.02 -2.68
N LEU A 1089 1.43 -12.16 -1.67
CA LEU A 1089 2.19 -10.91 -1.72
C LEU A 1089 3.70 -11.08 -1.89
N LYS A 1090 4.34 -11.99 -1.15
CA LYS A 1090 5.81 -12.11 -1.12
C LYS A 1090 6.44 -12.58 -2.44
N PRO A 1091 5.86 -13.56 -3.16
CA PRO A 1091 6.25 -13.84 -4.54
C PRO A 1091 6.17 -12.62 -5.45
N LEU A 1092 5.07 -11.85 -5.38
CA LEU A 1092 4.92 -10.63 -6.18
C LEU A 1092 5.93 -9.55 -5.82
N GLU A 1093 6.26 -9.39 -4.54
CA GLU A 1093 7.28 -8.45 -4.07
C GLU A 1093 8.67 -8.81 -4.62
N LEU A 1094 9.01 -10.10 -4.66
CA LEU A 1094 10.27 -10.57 -5.25
C LEU A 1094 10.28 -10.35 -6.77
N ILE A 1095 9.20 -10.70 -7.47
CA ILE A 1095 9.09 -10.53 -8.92
C ILE A 1095 9.14 -9.04 -9.31
N ASP A 1096 8.41 -8.17 -8.61
CA ASP A 1096 8.51 -6.71 -8.77
C ASP A 1096 9.95 -6.23 -8.61
N THR A 1097 10.62 -6.68 -7.54
CA THR A 1097 12.01 -6.31 -7.26
C THR A 1097 12.96 -6.73 -8.38
N VAL A 1098 12.82 -7.96 -8.89
CA VAL A 1098 13.66 -8.47 -9.99
C VAL A 1098 13.37 -7.73 -11.30
N ILE A 1099 12.10 -7.51 -11.65
CA ILE A 1099 11.74 -6.81 -12.88
C ILE A 1099 12.22 -5.35 -12.84
N ARG A 1100 12.02 -4.65 -11.71
CA ARG A 1100 12.54 -3.29 -11.53
C ARG A 1100 14.06 -3.26 -11.55
N ALA A 1101 14.73 -4.26 -10.97
CA ALA A 1101 16.18 -4.37 -11.07
C ALA A 1101 16.64 -4.40 -12.54
N VAL A 1102 16.02 -5.22 -13.40
CA VAL A 1102 16.39 -5.36 -14.82
C VAL A 1102 16.00 -4.14 -15.67
N VAL A 1103 14.88 -3.49 -15.35
CA VAL A 1103 14.33 -2.37 -16.11
C VAL A 1103 14.86 -1.02 -15.63
N SER A 1104 15.53 -0.98 -14.48
CA SER A 1104 16.10 0.25 -13.93
C SER A 1104 17.12 0.88 -14.87
N ASP A 1105 17.16 2.22 -14.84
CA ASP A 1105 18.25 2.99 -15.43
C ASP A 1105 19.60 2.52 -14.86
N ASP A 1106 19.63 2.15 -13.57
CA ASP A 1106 20.81 1.62 -12.87
C ASP A 1106 21.39 0.33 -13.49
N PHE A 1107 20.56 -0.47 -14.15
CA PHE A 1107 20.95 -1.73 -14.78
C PHE A 1107 21.30 -1.54 -16.26
N CYS A 1108 20.60 -0.64 -16.96
CA CYS A 1108 20.86 -0.34 -18.36
C CYS A 1108 22.16 0.48 -18.54
N LEU A 1109 22.50 1.33 -17.56
CA LEU A 1109 23.66 2.21 -17.58
C LEU A 1109 24.89 1.57 -16.93
N GLY A 1110 26.08 1.83 -17.49
CA GLY A 1110 27.34 1.38 -16.89
C GLY A 1110 27.68 2.17 -15.61
N PRO A 1111 28.45 1.60 -14.66
CA PRO A 1111 28.83 2.25 -13.40
C PRO A 1111 29.41 3.66 -13.55
N GLY A 1112 30.25 3.88 -14.57
CA GLY A 1112 30.83 5.20 -14.86
C GLY A 1112 29.81 6.24 -15.31
N VAL A 1113 28.83 5.85 -16.14
CA VAL A 1113 27.75 6.75 -16.58
C VAL A 1113 26.80 7.08 -15.42
N ARG A 1114 26.53 6.10 -14.53
CA ARG A 1114 25.73 6.33 -13.31
C ARG A 1114 26.37 7.37 -12.39
N GLY A 1115 27.67 7.22 -12.11
CA GLY A 1115 28.40 8.21 -11.31
C GLY A 1115 28.38 9.59 -11.95
N TRP A 1116 28.57 9.66 -13.27
CA TRP A 1116 28.46 10.92 -14.00
C TRP A 1116 27.08 11.57 -13.86
N LEU A 1117 25.97 10.82 -13.96
CA LEU A 1117 24.61 11.37 -13.83
C LEU A 1117 24.31 11.87 -12.41
N ASP A 1118 24.74 11.16 -11.37
CA ASP A 1118 24.60 11.61 -9.98
C ASP A 1118 25.34 12.93 -9.75
N ASP A 1119 26.58 13.02 -10.26
CA ASP A 1119 27.42 14.23 -10.17
C ASP A 1119 26.80 15.38 -10.99
N ASP A 1120 26.26 15.08 -12.17
CA ASP A 1120 25.59 16.03 -13.05
C ASP A 1120 24.33 16.61 -12.40
N GLU A 1121 23.52 15.76 -11.76
CA GLU A 1121 22.35 16.17 -11.00
C GLU A 1121 22.73 17.14 -9.87
N PHE A 1122 23.75 16.80 -9.09
CA PHE A 1122 24.26 17.65 -8.02
C PHE A 1122 24.68 19.04 -8.55
N LEU A 1123 25.42 19.08 -9.66
CA LEU A 1123 25.85 20.33 -10.29
C LEU A 1123 24.67 21.17 -10.79
N ILE A 1124 23.64 20.53 -11.35
CA ILE A 1124 22.42 21.22 -11.76
C ILE A 1124 21.74 21.87 -10.55
N ARG A 1125 21.48 21.09 -9.49
CA ARG A 1125 20.80 21.59 -8.29
C ARG A 1125 21.56 22.72 -7.62
N ARG A 1126 22.88 22.57 -7.49
CA ARG A 1126 23.75 23.57 -6.87
C ARG A 1126 23.66 24.91 -7.58
N ARG A 1127 23.71 24.92 -8.92
CA ARG A 1127 23.60 26.16 -9.69
C ARG A 1127 22.19 26.76 -9.58
N VAL A 1128 21.14 25.96 -9.71
CA VAL A 1128 19.75 26.43 -9.59
C VAL A 1128 19.54 27.15 -8.27
N THR A 1129 19.99 26.55 -7.16
CA THR A 1129 19.88 27.17 -5.82
C THR A 1129 20.69 28.46 -5.73
N ARG A 1130 21.93 28.47 -6.23
CA ARG A 1130 22.79 29.67 -6.26
C ARG A 1130 22.15 30.82 -7.05
N ASP A 1131 21.65 30.53 -8.25
CA ASP A 1131 21.08 31.54 -9.14
C ASP A 1131 19.78 32.12 -8.55
N LEU A 1132 18.93 31.28 -7.93
CA LEU A 1132 17.73 31.76 -7.23
C LEU A 1132 18.09 32.64 -6.02
N ALA A 1133 19.10 32.25 -5.24
CA ALA A 1133 19.56 33.02 -4.09
C ALA A 1133 20.12 34.40 -4.51
N ALA A 1134 20.83 34.47 -5.65
CA ALA A 1134 21.31 35.74 -6.19
C ALA A 1134 20.15 36.69 -6.54
N VAL A 1135 19.12 36.20 -7.24
CA VAL A 1135 17.95 37.02 -7.59
C VAL A 1135 17.15 37.46 -6.36
N LEU A 1136 17.00 36.58 -5.36
CA LEU A 1136 16.32 36.93 -4.10
C LEU A 1136 17.12 37.90 -3.22
N GLY A 1137 18.45 37.95 -3.37
CA GLY A 1137 19.31 38.88 -2.65
C GLY A 1137 19.48 40.24 -3.32
N GLU A 1138 19.15 40.34 -4.62
CA GLU A 1138 19.10 41.60 -5.39
C GLU A 1138 17.75 42.33 -5.24
N GLN A 1139 16.71 41.65 -4.74
CA GLN A 1139 15.40 42.20 -4.39
C GLN A 1139 15.35 42.63 -2.91
#